data_AF-A0AAP6BMK9-F1
#
_entry.id   AF-A0AAP6BMK9-F1
#
_cell.length_a   1.000
_cell.length_b   1.000
_cell.length_c   1.000
_cell.angle_alpha   90.00
_cell.angle_beta   90.00
_cell.angle_gamma   90.00
#
_symmetry.space_group_name_H-M   'P 1'
#
loop_
_entity.id
_entity.type
_entity.pdbx_description
1 polymer ?
#
loop_
_entity_poly.entity_id
_entity_poly.type
_entity_poly.pdbx_seq_one_letter_code
_entity_poly.pdbx_strand_id
1 'polypeptide(L)'
;MSDLITDFPALLNYWDFDKNIKIDVEKITITSKKHINWKCPTCSYEWKASTSKSYKNIQNHSKICPVCELGKVFIKGENSISARIPNFLRYINFHYENIETIQEEIDNLSFSSKRLFHFKCPTCHVGWKDVANTSKLINKHNQELVHVGCNESTHFVPYTKAYPNLRKIYLPGEQNDVEFNDLKLSDNVTIPRNWKCDKCDHIFKLSIDQLISRIKRYSFYCTNCKATFDTSIKVKANPLLHTDRNLFKQFIPTHVKSNMIDSLSNILVRWQCFKCHGQYECSVVKRHLEGCPYCDNKLMLKGYNTLQETHPYLEKFWDKSNDKPISEYWYKSSKCINWKCPCCKVSFYCSPIEMILRTDLENSNFQTCPNRCDWDTLVFNNDILYNFPKLQEEWSDKNGLPVHLALSHIETKKYWWKCSVCQGEYLCSIPIRKEVIDSCPYCNDEQALKGYNTIADTYPELCDLWSSKNVEKPDEVTKSSETENKIFNWICDCCDLEFQERLGIVLGVFTNNNSNSLNSICPYCNKKIPKPNETLSYVKPYLNNEWVKELNGDIDTFFYDSNALTNWICRKCHRSFKAKISDRHKNDQCCPYCSFKKTAKGYNDLETTHPWLIKEWSSLNKQEMSSVRANSTYNAWWKCPVCTGEYQKVIKEKFYRENSCPYCRNQKVLKGFNDLATTQQSLMNEWDYLNNSLIVSPTEITELSILPVWWICQENLNHRYKIQVKERMAYKKRNKRSCSICKGHRRKQEHFVQFEKI
;
A
#
# COMPACT_ATOMS: atom_id res chain seq x y z
N MET A 1 -6.08 -6.35 -27.87
CA MET A 1 -6.54 -7.36 -26.91
C MET A 1 -5.50 -8.46 -26.92
N SER A 2 -4.71 -8.56 -25.86
CA SER A 2 -3.83 -9.72 -25.68
C SER A 2 -4.66 -10.79 -24.96
N ASP A 3 -4.59 -12.02 -25.45
CA ASP A 3 -5.52 -13.07 -25.08
C ASP A 3 -4.92 -14.09 -24.09
N LEU A 4 -3.62 -14.08 -23.77
CA LEU A 4 -2.91 -15.14 -23.04
C LEU A 4 -2.52 -14.77 -21.60
N ILE A 5 -2.47 -15.76 -20.69
CA ILE A 5 -2.04 -15.56 -19.29
C ILE A 5 -0.62 -14.98 -19.21
N THR A 6 0.27 -15.41 -20.10
CA THR A 6 1.68 -14.99 -20.12
C THR A 6 1.85 -13.49 -20.31
N ASP A 7 0.91 -12.89 -21.02
CA ASP A 7 0.91 -11.47 -21.31
C ASP A 7 0.37 -10.64 -20.13
N PHE A 8 -0.01 -11.30 -19.03
CA PHE A 8 -0.49 -10.67 -17.80
C PHE A 8 0.39 -11.06 -16.59
N PRO A 9 1.58 -10.44 -16.43
CA PRO A 9 2.58 -10.83 -15.43
C PRO A 9 2.05 -10.88 -13.99
N ALA A 10 1.08 -10.03 -13.67
CA ALA A 10 0.48 -10.00 -12.34
C ALA A 10 -0.24 -11.31 -11.97
N LEU A 11 -0.84 -12.03 -12.94
CA LEU A 11 -1.45 -13.34 -12.72
C LEU A 11 -0.41 -14.44 -12.52
N LEU A 12 0.68 -14.38 -13.29
CA LEU A 12 1.78 -15.35 -13.21
C LEU A 12 2.46 -15.35 -11.84
N ASN A 13 2.49 -14.22 -11.12
CA ASN A 13 2.99 -14.14 -9.74
C ASN A 13 2.27 -15.09 -8.77
N TYR A 14 1.05 -15.52 -9.11
CA TYR A 14 0.26 -16.43 -8.31
C TYR A 14 0.21 -17.85 -8.90
N TRP A 15 0.94 -18.15 -9.98
CA TRP A 15 0.88 -19.46 -10.63
C TRP A 15 1.65 -20.52 -9.85
N ASP A 16 0.99 -21.65 -9.54
CA ASP A 16 1.66 -22.80 -8.91
C ASP A 16 2.33 -23.68 -10.00
N PHE A 17 3.62 -23.48 -10.22
CA PHE A 17 4.38 -24.21 -11.25
C PHE A 17 4.50 -25.70 -10.96
N ASP A 18 4.52 -26.10 -9.69
CA ASP A 18 4.66 -27.50 -9.30
C ASP A 18 3.37 -28.28 -9.58
N LYS A 19 2.21 -27.69 -9.23
CA LYS A 19 0.90 -28.35 -9.42
C LYS A 19 0.33 -28.21 -10.82
N ASN A 20 0.82 -27.26 -11.62
CA ASN A 20 0.37 -27.06 -13.00
C ASN A 20 1.35 -27.60 -14.05
N ILE A 21 2.26 -28.50 -13.69
CA ILE A 21 3.35 -28.98 -14.58
C ILE A 21 2.89 -29.55 -15.94
N LYS A 22 1.65 -30.05 -16.02
CA LYS A 22 1.03 -30.61 -17.25
C LYS A 22 0.28 -29.57 -18.08
N ILE A 23 0.31 -28.30 -17.68
CA ILE A 23 -0.47 -27.23 -18.28
C ILE A 23 0.49 -26.26 -18.96
N ASP A 24 0.34 -26.15 -20.27
CA ASP A 24 1.06 -25.17 -21.09
C ASP A 24 0.47 -23.77 -20.89
N VAL A 25 1.23 -22.87 -20.26
CA VAL A 25 0.76 -21.54 -19.86
C VAL A 25 0.58 -20.61 -21.05
N GLU A 26 1.36 -20.80 -22.12
CA GLU A 26 1.29 -20.03 -23.37
C GLU A 26 0.04 -20.36 -24.20
N LYS A 27 -0.64 -21.47 -23.89
CA LYS A 27 -1.88 -21.88 -24.56
C LYS A 27 -3.14 -21.50 -23.81
N ILE A 28 -3.03 -20.91 -22.62
CA ILE A 28 -4.21 -20.55 -21.83
C ILE A 28 -4.52 -19.08 -21.98
N THR A 29 -5.75 -18.82 -22.38
CA THR A 29 -6.25 -17.47 -22.48
C THR A 29 -6.69 -16.89 -21.12
N ILE A 30 -6.57 -15.58 -20.93
CA ILE A 30 -7.04 -14.87 -19.72
C ILE A 30 -8.54 -15.03 -19.49
N THR A 31 -9.31 -15.25 -20.56
CA THR A 31 -10.76 -15.50 -20.52
C THR A 31 -11.12 -16.97 -20.32
N SER A 32 -10.13 -17.87 -20.24
CA SER A 32 -10.36 -19.31 -20.11
C SER A 32 -11.14 -19.67 -18.85
N LYS A 33 -12.07 -20.64 -18.99
CA LYS A 33 -12.79 -21.25 -17.85
C LYS A 33 -12.03 -22.43 -17.22
N LYS A 34 -10.85 -22.78 -17.74
CA LYS A 34 -10.00 -23.85 -17.21
C LYS A 34 -9.54 -23.51 -15.80
N HIS A 35 -9.68 -24.48 -14.88
CA HIS A 35 -9.28 -24.32 -13.48
C HIS A 35 -7.79 -24.58 -13.31
N ILE A 36 -7.11 -23.61 -12.73
CA ILE A 36 -5.66 -23.57 -12.51
C ILE A 36 -5.39 -23.57 -11.00
N ASN A 37 -4.29 -24.19 -10.58
CA ASN A 37 -3.80 -24.09 -9.20
C ASN A 37 -3.00 -22.80 -9.03
N TRP A 38 -3.36 -22.01 -8.04
CA TRP A 38 -2.72 -20.75 -7.72
C TRP A 38 -2.10 -20.83 -6.33
N LYS A 39 -1.00 -20.10 -6.11
CA LYS A 39 -0.28 -20.03 -4.85
C LYS A 39 0.07 -18.59 -4.54
N CYS A 40 -0.25 -18.14 -3.32
CA CYS A 40 0.05 -16.79 -2.90
C CYS A 40 1.54 -16.63 -2.61
N PRO A 41 2.25 -15.66 -3.23
CA PRO A 41 3.67 -15.45 -2.91
C PRO A 41 3.88 -14.85 -1.52
N THR A 42 2.83 -14.30 -0.88
CA THR A 42 2.93 -13.64 0.43
C THR A 42 2.64 -14.61 1.59
N CYS A 43 1.48 -15.28 1.60
CA CYS A 43 1.10 -16.21 2.68
C CYS A 43 1.25 -17.69 2.29
N SER A 44 1.74 -18.00 1.09
CA SER A 44 1.85 -19.37 0.57
C SER A 44 0.53 -20.15 0.45
N TYR A 45 -0.63 -19.52 0.70
CA TYR A 45 -1.94 -20.17 0.55
C TYR A 45 -2.18 -20.61 -0.89
N GLU A 46 -2.64 -21.84 -1.06
CA GLU A 46 -2.88 -22.48 -2.35
C GLU A 46 -4.39 -22.60 -2.60
N TRP A 47 -4.86 -22.27 -3.80
CA TRP A 47 -6.27 -22.38 -4.17
C TRP A 47 -6.46 -22.75 -5.64
N LYS A 48 -7.65 -23.24 -5.99
CA LYS A 48 -8.00 -23.61 -7.38
C LYS A 48 -9.11 -22.71 -7.91
N ALA A 49 -8.88 -22.05 -9.05
CA ALA A 49 -9.87 -21.16 -9.67
C ALA A 49 -9.68 -21.09 -11.19
N SER A 50 -10.72 -20.71 -11.93
CA SER A 50 -10.59 -20.49 -13.38
C SER A 50 -9.74 -19.26 -13.71
N THR A 51 -9.03 -19.29 -14.83
CA THR A 51 -8.23 -18.15 -15.31
C THR A 51 -9.04 -16.88 -15.43
N SER A 52 -10.21 -16.95 -16.08
CA SER A 52 -11.17 -15.85 -16.20
C SER A 52 -11.56 -15.22 -14.87
N LYS A 53 -11.76 -16.04 -13.84
CA LYS A 53 -12.13 -15.55 -12.51
C LYS A 53 -10.95 -14.83 -11.85
N SER A 54 -9.76 -15.40 -11.94
CA SER A 54 -8.54 -14.78 -11.42
C SER A 54 -8.20 -13.49 -12.16
N TYR A 55 -8.36 -13.45 -13.49
CA TYR A 55 -8.18 -12.26 -14.31
C TYR A 55 -9.15 -11.13 -13.95
N LYS A 56 -10.45 -11.43 -13.82
CA LYS A 56 -11.41 -10.43 -13.36
C LYS A 56 -11.08 -9.91 -11.96
N ASN A 57 -10.66 -10.80 -11.05
CA ASN A 57 -10.25 -10.38 -9.72
C ASN A 57 -9.02 -9.48 -9.75
N ILE A 58 -8.03 -9.72 -10.63
CA ILE A 58 -6.80 -8.93 -10.68
C ILE A 58 -6.99 -7.56 -11.34
N GLN A 59 -7.96 -7.44 -12.25
CA GLN A 59 -8.36 -6.15 -12.82
C GLN A 59 -9.06 -5.27 -11.77
N ASN A 60 -9.89 -5.87 -10.92
CA ASN A 60 -10.65 -5.16 -9.90
C ASN A 60 -9.86 -4.93 -8.61
N HIS A 61 -8.96 -5.84 -8.28
CA HIS A 61 -8.15 -5.83 -7.08
C HIS A 61 -6.69 -5.98 -7.49
N SER A 62 -5.78 -5.16 -6.95
CA SER A 62 -4.35 -5.23 -7.27
C SER A 62 -3.69 -6.59 -7.00
N LYS A 63 -4.37 -7.49 -6.29
CA LYS A 63 -3.95 -8.85 -5.92
C LYS A 63 -5.17 -9.78 -5.79
N ILE A 64 -4.97 -11.10 -5.89
CA ILE A 64 -6.07 -12.09 -6.00
C ILE A 64 -6.09 -13.16 -4.91
N CYS A 65 -5.27 -13.07 -3.86
CA CYS A 65 -5.23 -14.12 -2.85
C CYS A 65 -6.56 -14.18 -2.08
N PRO A 66 -7.18 -15.38 -1.94
CA PRO A 66 -8.39 -15.57 -1.15
C PRO A 66 -8.24 -15.20 0.33
N VAL A 67 -7.02 -15.26 0.87
CA VAL A 67 -6.74 -14.95 2.28
C VAL A 67 -6.33 -13.48 2.44
N CYS A 68 -5.27 -13.04 1.77
CA CYS A 68 -4.63 -11.75 2.06
C CYS A 68 -5.44 -10.53 1.60
N GLU A 69 -5.99 -10.54 0.38
CA GLU A 69 -6.61 -9.35 -0.21
C GLU A 69 -8.10 -9.50 -0.49
N LEU A 70 -8.56 -10.71 -0.80
CA LEU A 70 -9.98 -10.95 -1.00
C LEU A 70 -10.72 -11.28 0.30
N GLY A 71 -10.02 -11.76 1.33
CA GLY A 71 -10.59 -12.17 2.63
C GLY A 71 -11.67 -13.26 2.57
N LYS A 72 -11.80 -13.97 1.45
CA LYS A 72 -12.79 -15.04 1.22
C LYS A 72 -12.54 -16.28 2.07
N VAL A 73 -11.29 -16.55 2.40
CA VAL A 73 -10.88 -17.66 3.28
C VAL A 73 -10.36 -17.05 4.56
N PHE A 74 -10.97 -17.38 5.68
CA PHE A 74 -10.60 -16.86 6.99
C PHE A 74 -9.45 -17.68 7.60
N ILE A 75 -8.39 -16.99 8.03
CA ILE A 75 -7.28 -17.52 8.82
C ILE A 75 -7.10 -16.59 10.02
N LYS A 76 -7.47 -17.09 11.20
CA LYS A 76 -7.39 -16.34 12.46
C LYS A 76 -5.95 -15.86 12.70
N GLY A 77 -5.80 -14.58 13.06
CA GLY A 77 -4.51 -13.94 13.32
C GLY A 77 -3.77 -13.41 12.08
N GLU A 78 -4.10 -13.87 10.87
CA GLU A 78 -3.55 -13.32 9.63
C GLU A 78 -4.47 -12.29 8.99
N ASN A 79 -5.73 -12.65 8.80
CA ASN A 79 -6.71 -11.82 8.08
C ASN A 79 -7.99 -11.55 8.86
N SER A 80 -7.95 -11.72 10.18
CA SER A 80 -9.00 -11.19 11.06
C SER A 80 -9.09 -9.67 10.95
N ILE A 81 -10.25 -9.10 11.26
CA ILE A 81 -10.44 -7.64 11.28
C ILE A 81 -9.40 -7.00 12.21
N SER A 82 -9.20 -7.56 13.40
CA SER A 82 -8.24 -7.07 14.40
C SER A 82 -6.78 -7.09 13.91
N ALA A 83 -6.39 -8.13 13.16
CA ALA A 83 -5.04 -8.25 12.62
C ALA A 83 -4.81 -7.29 11.46
N ARG A 84 -5.80 -7.14 10.57
CA ARG A 84 -5.64 -6.35 9.34
C ARG A 84 -5.88 -4.85 9.55
N ILE A 85 -6.72 -4.51 10.51
CA ILE A 85 -7.13 -3.14 10.83
C ILE A 85 -6.84 -2.88 12.32
N PRO A 86 -5.57 -2.60 12.69
CA PRO A 86 -5.23 -2.26 14.06
C PRO A 86 -6.02 -1.04 14.54
N ASN A 87 -6.32 -0.99 15.84
CA ASN A 87 -7.11 0.09 16.46
C ASN A 87 -8.56 0.21 15.96
N PHE A 88 -9.13 -0.80 15.29
CA PHE A 88 -10.51 -0.82 14.82
C PHE A 88 -11.53 -0.42 15.90
N LEU A 89 -11.34 -0.92 17.13
CA LEU A 89 -12.20 -0.61 18.27
C LEU A 89 -12.27 0.88 18.62
N ARG A 90 -11.31 1.71 18.22
CA ARG A 90 -11.38 3.16 18.46
C ARG A 90 -12.58 3.81 17.78
N TYR A 91 -13.06 3.23 16.67
CA TYR A 91 -14.16 3.75 15.87
C TYR A 91 -15.48 3.02 16.09
N ILE A 92 -15.52 1.96 16.90
CA ILE A 92 -16.76 1.24 17.16
C ILE A 92 -17.69 2.04 18.06
N ASN A 93 -18.97 2.11 17.71
CA ASN A 93 -19.97 2.80 18.49
C ASN A 93 -20.58 1.84 19.53
N PHE A 94 -20.09 1.93 20.77
CA PHE A 94 -20.55 1.08 21.88
C PHE A 94 -21.94 1.43 22.41
N HIS A 95 -22.61 2.45 21.86
CA HIS A 95 -24.04 2.64 22.09
C HIS A 95 -24.90 1.61 21.35
N TYR A 96 -24.33 0.94 20.34
CA TYR A 96 -25.03 -0.06 19.52
C TYR A 96 -24.32 -1.42 19.50
N GLU A 97 -23.00 -1.46 19.65
CA GLU A 97 -22.21 -2.69 19.69
C GLU A 97 -21.86 -3.07 21.13
N ASN A 98 -21.83 -4.37 21.44
CA ASN A 98 -21.51 -4.85 22.78
C ASN A 98 -19.99 -4.83 23.04
N ILE A 99 -19.55 -4.05 24.03
CA ILE A 99 -18.14 -3.86 24.36
C ILE A 99 -17.41 -5.13 24.82
N GLU A 100 -18.12 -6.06 25.48
CA GLU A 100 -17.54 -7.28 26.04
C GLU A 100 -17.28 -8.35 24.97
N THR A 101 -18.15 -8.43 23.96
CA THR A 101 -18.10 -9.49 22.95
C THR A 101 -17.46 -9.05 21.63
N ILE A 102 -17.39 -7.75 21.34
CA ILE A 102 -16.97 -7.27 20.01
C ILE A 102 -15.53 -7.68 19.68
N GLN A 103 -14.64 -7.75 20.68
CA GLN A 103 -13.24 -8.09 20.45
C GLN A 103 -13.13 -9.53 19.93
N GLU A 104 -13.82 -10.47 20.57
CA GLU A 104 -13.90 -11.85 20.11
C GLU A 104 -14.56 -11.95 18.73
N GLU A 105 -15.59 -11.15 18.46
CA GLU A 105 -16.23 -11.11 17.15
C GLU A 105 -15.24 -10.67 16.04
N ILE A 106 -14.50 -9.58 16.24
CA ILE A 106 -13.54 -9.08 15.23
C ILE A 106 -12.29 -9.96 15.08
N ASP A 107 -11.94 -10.74 16.11
CA ASP A 107 -10.87 -11.74 16.04
C ASP A 107 -11.28 -12.97 15.22
N ASN A 108 -12.57 -13.26 15.14
CA ASN A 108 -13.14 -14.43 14.45
C ASN A 108 -13.80 -14.10 13.10
N LEU A 109 -13.77 -12.84 12.67
CA LEU A 109 -14.27 -12.39 11.37
C LEU A 109 -13.12 -11.95 10.45
N SER A 110 -13.20 -12.34 9.18
CA SER A 110 -12.32 -11.81 8.13
C SER A 110 -12.55 -10.31 7.91
N PHE A 111 -11.49 -9.56 7.56
CA PHE A 111 -11.59 -8.13 7.24
C PHE A 111 -12.57 -7.81 6.09
N SER A 112 -12.85 -8.78 5.21
CA SER A 112 -13.83 -8.66 4.12
C SER A 112 -15.24 -9.13 4.50
N SER A 113 -15.50 -9.37 5.79
CA SER A 113 -16.82 -9.77 6.27
C SER A 113 -17.89 -8.75 5.89
N LYS A 114 -19.08 -9.25 5.55
CA LYS A 114 -20.27 -8.42 5.27
C LYS A 114 -21.00 -7.97 6.55
N ARG A 115 -20.48 -8.32 7.73
CA ARG A 115 -20.99 -7.82 9.02
C ARG A 115 -20.94 -6.29 9.02
N LEU A 116 -22.09 -5.67 9.18
CA LEU A 116 -22.22 -4.21 9.28
C LEU A 116 -21.98 -3.77 10.72
N PHE A 117 -20.95 -2.96 10.96
CA PHE A 117 -20.64 -2.38 12.25
C PHE A 117 -21.20 -0.96 12.35
N HIS A 118 -21.62 -0.57 13.55
CA HIS A 118 -21.93 0.82 13.85
C HIS A 118 -20.63 1.54 14.25
N PHE A 119 -20.22 2.50 13.45
CA PHE A 119 -19.03 3.30 13.68
C PHE A 119 -19.38 4.68 14.24
N LYS A 120 -18.42 5.26 14.94
CA LYS A 120 -18.42 6.66 15.35
C LYS A 120 -17.00 7.19 15.37
N CYS A 121 -16.76 8.30 14.66
CA CYS A 121 -15.45 8.93 14.64
C CYS A 121 -15.13 9.56 16.01
N PRO A 122 -14.00 9.24 16.63
CA PRO A 122 -13.53 9.85 17.88
C PRO A 122 -13.42 11.38 17.86
N THR A 123 -13.17 11.97 16.70
CA THR A 123 -12.82 13.39 16.59
C THR A 123 -14.01 14.27 16.21
N CYS A 124 -14.73 13.93 15.12
CA CYS A 124 -15.90 14.69 14.68
C CYS A 124 -17.23 14.15 15.23
N HIS A 125 -17.22 12.99 15.88
CA HIS A 125 -18.39 12.31 16.44
C HIS A 125 -19.47 11.93 15.40
N VAL A 126 -19.18 12.01 14.11
CA VAL A 126 -20.07 11.52 13.05
C VAL A 126 -20.17 9.99 13.19
N GLY A 127 -21.40 9.49 13.21
CA GLY A 127 -21.70 8.06 13.22
C GLY A 127 -22.12 7.57 11.84
N TRP A 128 -21.78 6.32 11.51
CA TRP A 128 -22.22 5.67 10.27
C TRP A 128 -22.29 4.15 10.47
N LYS A 129 -22.93 3.45 9.54
CA LYS A 129 -23.01 1.98 9.54
C LYS A 129 -22.40 1.46 8.24
N ASP A 130 -21.43 0.55 8.35
CA ASP A 130 -20.72 0.02 7.19
C ASP A 130 -20.01 -1.30 7.52
N VAL A 131 -19.42 -1.96 6.54
CA VAL A 131 -18.53 -3.13 6.74
C VAL A 131 -17.17 -2.71 7.28
N ALA A 132 -16.38 -3.67 7.79
CA ALA A 132 -15.05 -3.41 8.35
C ALA A 132 -14.08 -2.73 7.35
N ASN A 133 -14.10 -3.16 6.09
CA ASN A 133 -13.28 -2.58 5.02
C ASN A 133 -13.93 -1.34 4.37
N THR A 134 -14.38 -0.39 5.19
CA THR A 134 -15.02 0.84 4.75
C THR A 134 -14.00 1.81 4.12
N SER A 135 -14.37 2.50 3.04
CA SER A 135 -13.53 3.54 2.41
C SER A 135 -13.39 4.80 3.26
N LYS A 136 -14.23 4.96 4.30
CA LYS A 136 -14.17 6.10 5.23
C LYS A 136 -13.00 5.99 6.21
N LEU A 137 -12.44 4.80 6.40
CA LEU A 137 -11.31 4.57 7.28
C LEU A 137 -10.11 4.13 6.46
N ILE A 138 -8.97 4.77 6.69
CA ILE A 138 -7.71 4.39 6.04
C ILE A 138 -6.64 4.12 7.08
N ASN A 139 -5.73 3.22 6.74
CA ASN A 139 -4.59 2.89 7.58
C ASN A 139 -3.34 3.61 7.06
N LYS A 140 -2.77 4.54 7.83
CA LYS A 140 -1.53 5.25 7.45
C LYS A 140 -0.29 4.38 7.73
N HIS A 141 0.88 4.82 7.24
CA HIS A 141 2.15 4.07 7.26
C HIS A 141 2.57 3.48 8.63
N ASN A 142 2.00 3.95 9.74
CA ASN A 142 2.28 3.49 11.11
C ASN A 142 1.17 2.61 11.73
N GLN A 143 0.33 1.94 10.93
CA GLN A 143 -0.79 1.12 11.42
C GLN A 143 -1.88 1.90 12.18
N GLU A 144 -2.00 3.19 11.91
CA GLU A 144 -3.00 4.04 12.54
C GLU A 144 -4.21 4.27 11.65
N LEU A 145 -5.35 3.93 12.22
CA LEU A 145 -6.65 4.08 11.60
C LEU A 145 -7.15 5.52 11.74
N VAL A 146 -7.39 6.18 10.62
CA VAL A 146 -7.91 7.56 10.56
C VAL A 146 -9.18 7.63 9.72
N HIS A 147 -10.08 8.54 10.10
CA HIS A 147 -11.26 8.90 9.32
C HIS A 147 -10.85 9.90 8.25
N VAL A 148 -11.00 9.48 6.98
CA VAL A 148 -10.61 10.24 5.79
C VAL A 148 -11.23 11.64 5.81
N GLY A 149 -10.41 12.67 5.59
CA GLY A 149 -10.85 14.07 5.58
C GLY A 149 -11.23 14.66 6.94
N CYS A 150 -11.06 13.93 8.05
CA CYS A 150 -11.45 14.40 9.38
C CYS A 150 -10.27 14.55 10.34
N ASN A 151 -9.65 13.44 10.75
CA ASN A 151 -8.71 13.44 11.88
C ASN A 151 -7.28 13.08 11.50
N GLU A 152 -6.97 13.16 10.21
CA GLU A 152 -5.67 12.83 9.64
C GLU A 152 -4.46 13.56 10.23
N SER A 153 -4.69 14.74 10.82
CA SER A 153 -3.67 15.60 11.43
C SER A 153 -3.94 15.91 12.91
N THR A 154 -5.09 15.49 13.46
CA THR A 154 -5.55 15.89 14.80
C THR A 154 -5.77 14.72 15.75
N HIS A 155 -5.75 13.47 15.27
CA HIS A 155 -6.06 12.29 16.08
C HIS A 155 -5.11 12.08 17.28
N PHE A 156 -3.85 12.53 17.19
CA PHE A 156 -2.90 12.49 18.30
C PHE A 156 -3.07 13.58 19.35
N VAL A 157 -3.93 14.56 19.12
CA VAL A 157 -4.05 15.71 20.02
C VAL A 157 -4.60 15.24 21.37
N PRO A 158 -3.94 15.55 22.50
CA PRO A 158 -4.45 15.22 23.82
C PRO A 158 -5.75 15.97 24.15
N TYR A 159 -6.67 15.32 24.87
CA TYR A 159 -7.89 15.94 25.38
C TYR A 159 -7.60 17.12 26.32
N THR A 160 -6.47 17.09 27.03
CA THR A 160 -5.99 18.23 27.84
C THR A 160 -5.72 19.50 27.03
N LYS A 161 -5.43 19.38 25.73
CA LYS A 161 -5.24 20.52 24.83
C LYS A 161 -6.55 20.92 24.14
N ALA A 162 -7.38 19.95 23.73
CA ALA A 162 -8.58 20.20 22.95
C ALA A 162 -9.83 20.52 23.78
N TYR A 163 -10.01 19.85 24.92
CA TYR A 163 -11.17 19.96 25.82
C TYR A 163 -10.76 20.09 27.30
N PRO A 164 -9.94 21.09 27.66
CA PRO A 164 -9.48 21.29 29.04
C PRO A 164 -10.61 21.48 30.07
N ASN A 165 -11.80 21.97 29.69
CA ASN A 165 -12.93 22.05 30.63
C ASN A 165 -13.43 20.67 31.09
N LEU A 166 -13.38 19.65 30.22
CA LEU A 166 -13.77 18.29 30.60
C LEU A 166 -12.88 17.74 31.71
N ARG A 167 -11.61 18.16 31.77
CA ARG A 167 -10.69 17.76 32.85
C ARG A 167 -11.22 18.14 34.23
N LYS A 168 -11.87 19.29 34.37
CA LYS A 168 -12.36 19.82 35.65
C LYS A 168 -13.38 18.91 36.33
N ILE A 169 -14.12 18.15 35.52
CA ILE A 169 -15.21 17.28 35.97
C ILE A 169 -14.94 15.79 35.73
N TYR A 170 -13.75 15.45 35.22
CA TYR A 170 -13.34 14.06 35.06
C TYR A 170 -12.97 13.49 36.42
N LEU A 171 -13.58 12.39 36.82
CA LEU A 171 -13.35 11.82 38.14
C LEU A 171 -11.98 11.10 38.16
N PRO A 172 -11.03 11.50 39.03
CA PRO A 172 -9.66 10.97 39.02
C PRO A 172 -9.54 9.59 39.68
N GLY A 173 -8.41 8.91 39.46
CA GLY A 173 -8.06 7.61 40.07
C GLY A 173 -8.65 6.40 39.34
N GLU A 174 -8.58 5.22 39.98
CA GLU A 174 -9.02 3.92 39.41
C GLU A 174 -10.52 3.81 39.08
N GLN A 175 -11.30 4.90 39.21
CA GLN A 175 -12.71 4.92 38.83
C GLN A 175 -12.92 5.02 37.31
N ASN A 176 -11.89 5.40 36.55
CA ASN A 176 -11.89 5.36 35.11
C ASN A 176 -10.69 4.53 34.63
N ASP A 177 -10.87 3.74 33.58
CA ASP A 177 -9.80 2.86 33.06
C ASP A 177 -8.59 3.62 32.47
N VAL A 178 -8.72 4.93 32.26
CA VAL A 178 -7.69 5.79 31.67
C VAL A 178 -7.71 7.14 32.37
N GLU A 179 -6.54 7.63 32.75
CA GLU A 179 -6.38 8.98 33.31
C GLU A 179 -6.62 10.07 32.25
N PHE A 180 -7.19 11.20 32.65
CA PHE A 180 -7.57 12.25 31.68
C PHE A 180 -6.38 12.79 30.88
N ASN A 181 -5.19 12.80 31.46
CA ASN A 181 -3.98 13.29 30.79
C ASN A 181 -3.52 12.40 29.63
N ASP A 182 -3.91 11.12 29.63
CA ASP A 182 -3.53 10.14 28.64
C ASP A 182 -4.54 10.02 27.50
N LEU A 183 -5.74 10.60 27.67
CA LEU A 183 -6.77 10.65 26.64
C LEU A 183 -6.34 11.51 25.44
N LYS A 184 -6.54 10.97 24.23
CA LYS A 184 -6.29 11.60 22.93
C LYS A 184 -7.54 11.62 22.08
N LEU A 185 -7.62 12.54 21.12
CA LEU A 185 -8.75 12.65 20.18
C LEU A 185 -8.95 11.42 19.26
N SER A 186 -8.04 10.44 19.32
CA SER A 186 -8.17 9.14 18.68
C SER A 186 -8.94 8.12 19.53
N ASP A 187 -9.12 8.35 20.82
CA ASP A 187 -9.70 7.37 21.73
C ASP A 187 -11.20 7.26 21.56
N ASN A 188 -11.74 6.07 21.80
CA ASN A 188 -13.16 5.82 21.58
C ASN A 188 -14.02 6.69 22.51
N VAL A 189 -14.81 7.59 21.90
CA VAL A 189 -15.65 8.56 22.61
C VAL A 189 -16.93 7.98 23.18
N THR A 190 -17.30 6.75 22.81
CA THR A 190 -18.54 6.07 23.22
C THR A 190 -18.39 5.21 24.46
N ILE A 191 -17.16 4.98 24.93
CA ILE A 191 -16.89 4.27 26.19
C ILE A 191 -17.40 5.14 27.36
N PRO A 192 -18.28 4.61 28.23
CA PRO A 192 -18.77 5.33 29.39
C PRO A 192 -17.65 5.69 30.37
N ARG A 193 -17.61 6.94 30.82
CA ARG A 193 -16.65 7.45 31.83
C ARG A 193 -17.42 7.99 33.04
N ASN A 194 -16.77 7.97 34.20
CA ASN A 194 -17.28 8.55 35.44
C ASN A 194 -16.85 10.01 35.55
N TRP A 195 -17.82 10.87 35.86
CA TRP A 195 -17.67 12.31 35.97
C TRP A 195 -18.18 12.76 37.33
N LYS A 196 -17.58 13.82 37.86
CA LYS A 196 -18.01 14.46 39.10
C LYS A 196 -18.23 15.95 38.85
N CYS A 197 -19.44 16.42 39.13
CA CYS A 197 -19.73 17.84 39.03
C CYS A 197 -18.90 18.63 40.05
N ASP A 198 -18.18 19.64 39.58
CA ASP A 198 -17.37 20.57 40.36
C ASP A 198 -18.19 21.60 41.16
N LYS A 199 -19.52 21.64 41.00
CA LYS A 199 -20.42 22.59 41.68
C LYS A 199 -21.28 21.96 42.76
N CYS A 200 -21.76 20.73 42.56
CA CYS A 200 -22.65 20.05 43.50
C CYS A 200 -22.19 18.63 43.86
N ASP A 201 -20.96 18.26 43.49
CA ASP A 201 -20.33 16.96 43.74
C ASP A 201 -21.08 15.72 43.20
N HIS A 202 -22.20 15.91 42.48
CA HIS A 202 -22.96 14.81 41.89
C HIS A 202 -22.12 14.03 40.89
N ILE A 203 -22.04 12.71 41.10
CA ILE A 203 -21.33 11.77 40.24
C ILE A 203 -22.31 11.20 39.22
N PHE A 204 -21.89 11.16 37.95
CA PHE A 204 -22.68 10.59 36.86
C PHE A 204 -21.79 9.88 35.84
N LYS A 205 -22.36 8.89 35.14
CA LYS A 205 -21.65 8.09 34.15
C LYS A 205 -22.17 8.39 32.75
N LEU A 206 -21.29 8.85 31.86
CA LEU A 206 -21.58 9.15 30.46
C LEU A 206 -20.35 8.94 29.60
N SER A 207 -20.56 8.59 28.34
CA SER A 207 -19.51 8.65 27.34
C SER A 207 -19.19 10.10 26.94
N ILE A 208 -17.98 10.34 26.43
CA ILE A 208 -17.50 11.68 26.07
C ILE A 208 -18.40 12.32 25.00
N ASP A 209 -18.82 11.54 24.00
CA ASP A 209 -19.68 12.04 22.92
C ASP A 209 -21.07 12.47 23.42
N GLN A 210 -21.68 11.71 24.33
CA GLN A 210 -22.97 12.04 24.92
C GLN A 210 -22.88 13.25 25.83
N LEU A 211 -21.79 13.38 26.61
CA LEU A 211 -21.56 14.54 27.46
C LEU A 211 -21.36 15.81 26.62
N ILE A 212 -20.51 15.76 25.58
CA ILE A 212 -20.32 16.88 24.67
C ILE A 212 -21.63 17.24 23.97
N SER A 213 -22.39 16.25 23.47
CA SER A 213 -23.70 16.47 22.86
C SER A 213 -24.69 17.15 23.81
N ARG A 214 -24.73 16.72 25.09
CA ARG A 214 -25.55 17.34 26.13
C ARG A 214 -25.17 18.80 26.36
N ILE A 215 -23.89 19.08 26.56
CA ILE A 215 -23.39 20.44 26.77
C ILE A 215 -23.72 21.31 25.55
N LYS A 216 -23.47 20.80 24.35
CA LYS A 216 -23.76 21.50 23.09
C LYS A 216 -25.25 21.77 22.86
N ARG A 217 -26.16 20.91 23.33
CA ARG A 217 -27.61 21.05 23.14
C ARG A 217 -28.26 21.92 24.22
N TYR A 218 -27.85 21.74 25.47
CA TYR A 218 -28.52 22.34 26.62
C TYR A 218 -27.67 23.36 27.40
N SER A 219 -26.41 23.58 26.99
CA SER A 219 -25.42 24.46 27.62
C SER A 219 -24.95 24.04 29.03
N PHE A 220 -25.49 22.98 29.62
CA PHE A 220 -25.06 22.43 30.91
C PHE A 220 -24.48 21.01 30.80
N TYR A 221 -23.53 20.65 31.66
CA TYR A 221 -23.02 19.27 31.78
C TYR A 221 -23.75 18.46 32.87
N CYS A 222 -24.12 19.10 33.98
CA CYS A 222 -24.76 18.43 35.12
C CYS A 222 -26.29 18.55 35.07
N THR A 223 -27.01 17.43 35.09
CA THR A 223 -28.48 17.43 35.11
C THR A 223 -29.08 17.83 36.46
N ASN A 224 -28.34 17.61 37.56
CA ASN A 224 -28.78 17.87 38.92
C ASN A 224 -28.83 19.37 39.26
N CYS A 225 -27.73 20.10 39.02
CA CYS A 225 -27.62 21.53 39.33
C CYS A 225 -27.58 22.46 38.11
N LYS A 226 -27.66 21.91 36.89
CA LYS A 226 -27.55 22.66 35.62
C LYS A 226 -26.24 23.45 35.45
N ALA A 227 -25.14 22.98 36.07
CA ALA A 227 -23.84 23.63 35.96
C ALA A 227 -23.30 23.68 34.52
N THR A 228 -22.60 24.78 34.20
CA THR A 228 -22.04 25.11 32.88
C THR A 228 -20.56 25.50 32.98
N PHE A 229 -19.82 25.50 31.88
CA PHE A 229 -18.42 25.94 31.87
C PHE A 229 -18.31 27.45 31.65
N ASP A 230 -18.70 28.22 32.65
CA ASP A 230 -18.74 29.69 32.67
C ASP A 230 -17.42 30.34 33.13
N THR A 231 -16.43 29.54 33.55
CA THR A 231 -15.14 30.00 34.06
C THR A 231 -14.02 29.88 33.02
N SER A 232 -13.27 30.96 32.82
CA SER A 232 -12.10 30.96 31.93
C SER A 232 -11.07 29.90 32.32
N ILE A 233 -10.45 29.26 31.32
CA ILE A 233 -9.35 28.31 31.52
C ILE A 233 -7.99 29.00 31.39
N LYS A 234 -6.93 28.39 31.92
CA LYS A 234 -5.55 28.86 31.75
C LYS A 234 -4.70 27.72 31.21
N VAL A 235 -4.55 27.66 29.88
CA VAL A 235 -3.71 26.66 29.20
C VAL A 235 -2.75 27.35 28.24
N LYS A 236 -1.61 26.70 27.97
CA LYS A 236 -0.63 27.18 26.96
C LYS A 236 -1.10 26.96 25.52
N ALA A 237 -1.97 25.97 25.30
CA ALA A 237 -2.50 25.64 23.97
C ALA A 237 -3.68 26.57 23.58
N ASN A 238 -4.07 26.54 22.31
CA ASN A 238 -5.30 27.17 21.82
C ASN A 238 -6.35 26.07 21.53
N PRO A 239 -7.25 25.74 22.47
CA PRO A 239 -8.12 24.56 22.34
C PRO A 239 -9.00 24.59 21.08
N LEU A 240 -9.55 25.76 20.74
CA LEU A 240 -10.39 25.94 19.56
C LEU A 240 -9.70 25.57 18.24
N LEU A 241 -8.38 25.73 18.14
CA LEU A 241 -7.61 25.35 16.95
C LEU A 241 -7.70 23.84 16.66
N HIS A 242 -7.87 23.04 17.72
CA HIS A 242 -7.90 21.58 17.63
C HIS A 242 -9.32 21.03 17.46
N THR A 243 -10.34 21.75 17.92
CA THR A 243 -11.74 21.31 17.84
C THR A 243 -12.47 21.85 16.63
N ASP A 244 -12.23 23.11 16.26
CA ASP A 244 -12.84 23.75 15.08
C ASP A 244 -11.99 24.94 14.61
N ARG A 245 -11.18 24.71 13.57
CA ARG A 245 -10.27 25.71 13.00
C ARG A 245 -11.01 26.89 12.36
N ASN A 246 -12.21 26.66 11.83
CA ASN A 246 -13.03 27.71 11.20
C ASN A 246 -13.65 28.62 12.27
N LEU A 247 -14.06 28.04 13.40
CA LEU A 247 -14.52 28.78 14.55
C LEU A 247 -13.40 29.67 15.10
N PHE A 248 -12.19 29.13 15.26
CA PHE A 248 -11.03 29.89 15.74
C PHE A 248 -10.75 31.14 14.88
N LYS A 249 -10.88 31.05 13.54
CA LYS A 249 -10.65 32.20 12.66
C LYS A 249 -11.74 33.29 12.74
N GLN A 250 -12.95 32.96 13.20
CA GLN A 250 -14.06 33.91 13.37
C GLN A 250 -14.05 34.60 14.73
N PHE A 251 -13.26 34.11 15.67
CA PHE A 251 -13.17 34.64 17.02
C PHE A 251 -12.44 35.98 17.01
N ILE A 252 -13.05 37.02 17.56
CA ILE A 252 -12.40 38.32 17.78
C ILE A 252 -11.90 38.36 19.23
N PRO A 253 -10.57 38.41 19.46
CA PRO A 253 -10.04 38.58 20.80
C PRO A 253 -10.52 39.90 21.41
N THR A 254 -11.12 39.83 22.59
CA THR A 254 -11.51 40.99 23.40
C THR A 254 -10.81 40.89 24.76
N HIS A 255 -11.54 40.96 25.88
CA HIS A 255 -11.00 40.63 27.20
C HIS A 255 -10.76 39.11 27.38
N VAL A 256 -11.45 38.28 26.58
CA VAL A 256 -11.24 36.83 26.52
C VAL A 256 -10.28 36.51 25.38
N LYS A 257 -9.25 35.70 25.64
CA LYS A 257 -8.28 35.19 24.66
C LYS A 257 -8.62 33.76 24.23
N SER A 258 -8.11 33.32 23.08
CA SER A 258 -8.40 31.99 22.53
C SER A 258 -7.91 30.82 23.38
N ASN A 259 -6.90 31.03 24.23
CA ASN A 259 -6.40 30.03 25.19
C ASN A 259 -7.16 30.03 26.52
N MET A 260 -8.17 30.90 26.67
CA MET A 260 -9.02 31.02 27.84
C MET A 260 -10.37 30.31 27.70
N ILE A 261 -10.60 29.68 26.55
CA ILE A 261 -11.85 29.02 26.17
C ILE A 261 -11.57 27.74 25.37
N ASP A 262 -12.49 26.80 25.44
CA ASP A 262 -12.63 25.67 24.53
C ASP A 262 -14.04 25.65 23.92
N SER A 263 -14.30 24.69 23.03
CA SER A 263 -15.59 24.60 22.31
C SER A 263 -16.80 24.28 23.19
N LEU A 264 -16.60 23.98 24.48
CA LEU A 264 -17.65 23.69 25.45
C LEU A 264 -17.88 24.86 26.42
N SER A 265 -17.10 25.93 26.29
CA SER A 265 -17.18 27.08 27.20
C SER A 265 -18.48 27.83 27.01
N ASN A 266 -19.21 28.07 28.11
CA ASN A 266 -20.39 28.91 28.14
C ASN A 266 -20.03 30.37 28.47
N ILE A 267 -19.01 30.89 27.78
CA ILE A 267 -18.49 32.25 27.96
C ILE A 267 -18.88 33.07 26.74
N LEU A 268 -19.48 34.24 26.96
CA LEU A 268 -19.84 35.17 25.90
C LEU A 268 -18.59 35.70 25.22
N VAL A 269 -18.50 35.57 23.90
CA VAL A 269 -17.38 36.11 23.12
C VAL A 269 -17.90 36.76 21.84
N ARG A 270 -17.07 37.61 21.24
CA ARG A 270 -17.38 38.31 20.00
C ARG A 270 -16.89 37.50 18.79
N TRP A 271 -17.77 37.38 17.81
CA TRP A 271 -17.54 36.67 16.55
C TRP A 271 -17.66 37.61 15.37
N GLN A 272 -16.87 37.38 14.32
CA GLN A 272 -17.05 38.00 13.02
C GLN A 272 -17.47 36.94 12.01
N CYS A 273 -18.62 37.15 11.37
CA CYS A 273 -19.05 36.26 10.30
C CYS A 273 -18.21 36.48 9.04
N PHE A 274 -17.74 35.41 8.38
CA PHE A 274 -17.05 35.54 7.09
C PHE A 274 -17.96 35.97 5.93
N LYS A 275 -19.26 35.70 6.02
CA LYS A 275 -20.21 35.96 4.93
C LYS A 275 -20.72 37.40 4.92
N CYS A 276 -21.17 37.90 6.07
CA CYS A 276 -21.73 39.25 6.18
C CYS A 276 -20.78 40.26 6.81
N HIS A 277 -19.61 39.82 7.28
CA HIS A 277 -18.64 40.62 8.06
C HIS A 277 -19.20 41.27 9.35
N GLY A 278 -20.47 41.02 9.67
CA GLY A 278 -21.13 41.48 10.89
C GLY A 278 -20.49 40.87 12.14
N GLN A 279 -20.35 41.70 13.16
CA GLN A 279 -19.86 41.31 14.47
C GLN A 279 -21.02 41.11 15.43
N TYR A 280 -21.01 40.02 16.17
CA TYR A 280 -22.06 39.71 17.15
C TYR A 280 -21.49 38.91 18.32
N GLU A 281 -22.25 38.84 19.41
CA GLU A 281 -21.83 38.16 20.63
C GLU A 281 -22.72 36.93 20.88
N CYS A 282 -22.10 35.79 21.13
CA CYS A 282 -22.77 34.60 21.64
C CYS A 282 -21.77 33.71 22.38
N SER A 283 -22.25 32.81 23.23
CA SER A 283 -21.35 31.92 23.96
C SER A 283 -20.71 30.90 23.03
N VAL A 284 -19.48 30.47 23.35
CA VAL A 284 -18.72 29.54 22.49
C VAL A 284 -19.49 28.24 22.24
N VAL A 285 -20.09 27.69 23.30
CA VAL A 285 -20.94 26.50 23.21
C VAL A 285 -22.26 26.72 22.46
N LYS A 286 -22.74 27.95 22.28
CA LYS A 286 -23.98 28.19 21.51
C LYS A 286 -23.72 28.51 20.04
N ARG A 287 -22.47 28.85 19.71
CA ARG A 287 -22.09 29.31 18.38
C ARG A 287 -22.38 28.30 17.27
N HIS A 288 -22.35 26.99 17.55
CA HIS A 288 -22.71 25.95 16.57
C HIS A 288 -24.22 25.76 16.37
N LEU A 289 -25.07 26.14 17.34
CA LEU A 289 -26.54 26.08 17.20
C LEU A 289 -27.11 27.37 16.62
N GLU A 290 -26.66 28.52 17.12
CA GLU A 290 -27.34 29.79 16.88
C GLU A 290 -26.90 30.48 15.58
N GLY A 291 -25.76 30.07 15.00
CA GLY A 291 -25.30 30.58 13.70
C GLY A 291 -24.86 32.05 13.74
N CYS A 292 -24.91 32.70 12.58
CA CYS A 292 -24.76 34.15 12.47
C CYS A 292 -26.17 34.77 12.45
N PRO A 293 -26.53 35.64 13.40
CA PRO A 293 -27.89 36.16 13.51
C PRO A 293 -28.30 37.03 12.31
N TYR A 294 -27.33 37.63 11.62
CA TYR A 294 -27.57 38.44 10.43
C TYR A 294 -27.82 37.58 9.19
N CYS A 295 -27.00 36.55 8.98
CA CYS A 295 -27.17 35.61 7.86
C CYS A 295 -28.43 34.76 8.00
N ASP A 296 -28.81 34.40 9.22
CA ASP A 296 -30.02 33.64 9.52
C ASP A 296 -31.28 34.52 9.57
N ASN A 297 -31.15 35.82 9.27
CA ASN A 297 -32.25 36.79 9.29
C ASN A 297 -33.02 36.81 10.62
N LYS A 298 -32.28 36.74 11.73
CA LYS A 298 -32.78 36.95 13.11
C LYS A 298 -32.59 38.40 13.55
N LEU A 299 -31.52 39.06 13.08
CA LEU A 299 -31.21 40.46 13.36
C LEU A 299 -30.89 41.22 12.07
N MET A 300 -31.13 42.53 12.10
CA MET A 300 -30.74 43.45 11.02
C MET A 300 -29.28 43.88 11.15
N LEU A 301 -28.56 43.91 10.03
CA LEU A 301 -27.24 44.48 9.85
C LEU A 301 -27.30 45.52 8.72
N LYS A 302 -26.93 46.76 9.05
CA LYS A 302 -26.89 47.87 8.09
C LYS A 302 -25.93 47.55 6.94
N GLY A 303 -26.34 47.80 5.70
CA GLY A 303 -25.54 47.49 4.50
C GLY A 303 -25.46 46.01 4.14
N TYR A 304 -26.31 45.15 4.75
CA TYR A 304 -26.33 43.72 4.42
C TYR A 304 -27.75 43.19 4.20
N ASN A 305 -28.61 43.23 5.21
CA ASN A 305 -29.97 42.68 5.13
C ASN A 305 -31.05 43.73 5.41
N THR A 306 -30.79 44.99 5.07
CA THR A 306 -31.81 46.05 5.15
C THR A 306 -32.76 45.96 3.96
N LEU A 307 -33.88 46.66 4.03
CA LEU A 307 -34.90 46.70 2.99
C LEU A 307 -34.33 47.24 1.67
N GLN A 308 -33.49 48.27 1.72
CA GLN A 308 -32.81 48.81 0.54
C GLN A 308 -31.83 47.82 -0.08
N GLU A 309 -31.01 47.14 0.72
CA GLU A 309 -29.97 46.23 0.21
C GLU A 309 -30.57 44.97 -0.41
N THR A 310 -31.70 44.51 0.14
CA THR A 310 -32.36 43.27 -0.31
C THR A 310 -33.45 43.51 -1.35
N HIS A 311 -34.15 44.64 -1.28
CA HIS A 311 -35.30 44.97 -2.14
C HIS A 311 -35.24 46.44 -2.61
N PRO A 312 -34.18 46.85 -3.32
CA PRO A 312 -33.96 48.26 -3.70
C PRO A 312 -35.08 48.85 -4.57
N TYR A 313 -35.76 48.01 -5.36
CA TYR A 313 -36.89 48.40 -6.21
C TYR A 313 -38.07 49.01 -5.43
N LEU A 314 -38.19 48.73 -4.13
CA LEU A 314 -39.23 49.29 -3.27
C LEU A 314 -39.07 50.81 -3.05
N GLU A 315 -37.92 51.38 -3.39
CA GLU A 315 -37.73 52.83 -3.38
C GLU A 315 -38.75 53.57 -4.28
N LYS A 316 -39.22 52.94 -5.36
CA LYS A 316 -40.30 53.47 -6.23
C LYS A 316 -41.62 53.72 -5.50
N PHE A 317 -41.84 52.98 -4.41
CA PHE A 317 -43.05 53.03 -3.58
C PHE A 317 -42.82 53.83 -2.29
N TRP A 318 -41.62 54.37 -2.08
CA TRP A 318 -41.22 54.99 -0.84
C TRP A 318 -42.00 56.29 -0.56
N ASP A 319 -42.63 56.38 0.60
CA ASP A 319 -43.22 57.63 1.07
C ASP A 319 -42.19 58.41 1.89
N LYS A 320 -41.93 59.66 1.49
CA LYS A 320 -40.96 60.55 2.17
C LYS A 320 -41.42 61.00 3.57
N SER A 321 -42.67 60.74 3.93
CA SER A 321 -43.20 61.02 5.27
C SER A 321 -42.75 60.05 6.36
N ASN A 322 -42.05 58.96 6.01
CA ASN A 322 -41.52 58.02 6.99
C ASN A 322 -40.39 58.64 7.84
N ASP A 323 -40.32 58.24 9.11
CA ASP A 323 -39.39 58.81 10.09
C ASP A 323 -37.89 58.59 9.78
N LYS A 324 -37.58 57.55 8.99
CA LYS A 324 -36.21 57.11 8.66
C LYS A 324 -36.08 56.85 7.18
N PRO A 325 -34.88 56.85 6.58
CA PRO A 325 -34.70 56.42 5.19
C PRO A 325 -34.95 54.91 5.02
N ILE A 326 -35.28 54.47 3.80
CA ILE A 326 -35.54 53.06 3.46
C ILE A 326 -34.37 52.12 3.84
N SER A 327 -33.15 52.65 3.85
CA SER A 327 -31.91 51.96 4.22
C SER A 327 -31.85 51.52 5.70
N GLU A 328 -32.71 52.09 6.55
CA GLU A 328 -32.75 51.80 8.00
C GLU A 328 -33.87 50.83 8.40
N TYR A 329 -34.68 50.38 7.45
CA TYR A 329 -35.75 49.41 7.72
C TYR A 329 -35.28 47.99 7.42
N TRP A 330 -35.74 47.05 8.23
CA TRP A 330 -35.46 45.63 8.03
C TRP A 330 -36.49 45.00 7.10
N TYR A 331 -36.06 44.18 6.14
CA TYR A 331 -36.99 43.56 5.18
C TYR A 331 -37.99 42.60 5.81
N LYS A 332 -37.65 41.97 6.95
CA LYS A 332 -38.56 41.13 7.74
C LYS A 332 -39.36 41.89 8.80
N SER A 333 -39.28 43.22 8.84
CA SER A 333 -40.04 44.00 9.82
C SER A 333 -41.54 43.79 9.62
N SER A 334 -42.25 43.46 10.69
CA SER A 334 -43.71 43.45 10.77
C SER A 334 -44.30 44.81 11.17
N LYS A 335 -43.45 45.78 11.54
CA LYS A 335 -43.90 47.15 11.85
C LYS A 335 -44.29 47.84 10.54
N CYS A 336 -45.55 48.26 10.47
CA CYS A 336 -46.09 48.99 9.33
C CYS A 336 -45.43 50.36 9.17
N ILE A 337 -45.28 50.78 7.91
CA ILE A 337 -44.73 52.07 7.49
C ILE A 337 -45.55 52.62 6.31
N ASN A 338 -45.34 53.89 5.96
CA ASN A 338 -46.07 54.55 4.88
C ASN A 338 -45.46 54.19 3.52
N TRP A 339 -46.31 53.83 2.58
CA TRP A 339 -45.96 53.57 1.19
C TRP A 339 -46.85 54.42 0.28
N LYS A 340 -46.34 54.78 -0.89
CA LYS A 340 -47.06 55.57 -1.88
C LYS A 340 -47.10 54.85 -3.20
N CYS A 341 -48.30 54.58 -3.70
CA CYS A 341 -48.46 53.89 -4.98
C CYS A 341 -47.91 54.75 -6.12
N PRO A 342 -46.96 54.26 -6.94
CA PRO A 342 -46.41 55.04 -8.05
C PRO A 342 -47.44 55.30 -9.16
N CYS A 343 -48.45 54.42 -9.33
CA CYS A 343 -49.49 54.56 -10.37
C CYS A 343 -50.55 55.62 -10.00
N CYS A 344 -51.25 55.43 -8.88
CA CYS A 344 -52.40 56.27 -8.50
C CYS A 344 -52.10 57.28 -7.37
N LYS A 345 -50.86 57.33 -6.89
CA LYS A 345 -50.36 58.26 -5.85
C LYS A 345 -51.04 58.16 -4.48
N VAL A 346 -51.92 57.19 -4.25
CA VAL A 346 -52.53 56.91 -2.95
C VAL A 346 -51.45 56.45 -1.96
N SER A 347 -51.45 57.02 -0.76
CA SER A 347 -50.63 56.52 0.36
C SER A 347 -51.39 55.41 1.09
N PHE A 348 -50.65 54.39 1.55
CA PHE A 348 -51.20 53.25 2.28
C PHE A 348 -50.17 52.76 3.30
N TYR A 349 -50.65 52.00 4.28
CA TYR A 349 -49.85 51.60 5.45
C TYR A 349 -49.76 50.09 5.53
N CYS A 350 -48.54 49.55 5.40
CA CYS A 350 -48.28 48.12 5.57
C CYS A 350 -46.82 47.87 5.97
N SER A 351 -46.54 46.67 6.46
CA SER A 351 -45.19 46.27 6.90
C SER A 351 -44.27 45.98 5.71
N PRO A 352 -42.94 46.17 5.83
CA PRO A 352 -42.00 45.78 4.78
C PRO A 352 -42.17 44.34 4.28
N ILE A 353 -42.40 43.38 5.17
CA ILE A 353 -42.63 41.98 4.77
C ILE A 353 -43.91 41.82 3.92
N GLU A 354 -44.97 42.53 4.28
CA GLU A 354 -46.21 42.54 3.49
C GLU A 354 -46.02 43.28 2.17
N MET A 355 -45.28 44.40 2.17
CA MET A 355 -45.01 45.16 0.95
C MET A 355 -44.25 44.31 -0.07
N ILE A 356 -43.26 43.53 0.36
CA ILE A 356 -42.55 42.58 -0.50
C ILE A 356 -43.54 41.60 -1.13
N LEU A 357 -44.42 40.99 -0.32
CA LEU A 357 -45.46 40.06 -0.79
C LEU A 357 -46.45 40.70 -1.77
N ARG A 358 -46.80 41.98 -1.59
CA ARG A 358 -47.67 42.75 -2.50
C ARG A 358 -47.00 43.08 -3.83
N THR A 359 -45.68 43.11 -3.87
CA THR A 359 -44.91 43.37 -5.10
C THR A 359 -44.49 42.11 -5.82
N ASP A 360 -44.66 40.93 -5.24
CA ASP A 360 -44.30 39.64 -5.84
C ASP A 360 -45.26 39.29 -6.99
N LEU A 361 -44.75 39.31 -8.23
CA LEU A 361 -45.52 39.11 -9.47
C LEU A 361 -46.17 37.71 -9.54
N GLU A 362 -45.65 36.74 -8.79
CA GLU A 362 -46.19 35.37 -8.75
C GLU A 362 -47.25 35.20 -7.64
N ASN A 363 -47.40 36.20 -6.76
CA ASN A 363 -48.26 36.12 -5.58
C ASN A 363 -49.66 36.69 -5.83
N SER A 364 -50.57 35.82 -6.27
CA SER A 364 -51.98 36.18 -6.52
C SER A 364 -52.82 36.47 -5.26
N ASN A 365 -52.27 36.27 -4.06
CA ASN A 365 -53.02 36.34 -2.80
C ASN A 365 -53.05 37.74 -2.16
N PHE A 366 -52.27 38.71 -2.65
CA PHE A 366 -52.18 40.03 -2.05
C PHE A 366 -52.70 41.13 -2.99
N GLN A 367 -53.43 42.09 -2.40
CA GLN A 367 -53.85 43.29 -3.12
C GLN A 367 -52.66 44.25 -3.23
N THR A 368 -52.36 44.72 -4.45
CA THR A 368 -51.26 45.66 -4.75
C THR A 368 -51.36 46.95 -3.91
N CYS A 369 -52.16 47.92 -4.37
CA CYS A 369 -52.52 49.13 -3.62
C CYS A 369 -54.02 49.12 -3.28
N PRO A 370 -54.51 50.01 -2.39
CA PRO A 370 -55.95 50.13 -2.10
C PRO A 370 -56.85 50.31 -3.33
N ASN A 371 -56.33 50.94 -4.39
CA ASN A 371 -57.03 51.13 -5.67
C ASN A 371 -56.79 50.00 -6.67
N ARG A 372 -56.13 48.90 -6.27
CA ARG A 372 -55.88 47.69 -7.09
C ARG A 372 -55.21 47.97 -8.43
N CYS A 373 -54.23 48.88 -8.46
CA CYS A 373 -53.41 49.12 -9.65
C CYS A 373 -52.66 47.85 -10.06
N ASP A 374 -52.58 47.60 -11.36
CA ASP A 374 -51.71 46.57 -11.94
C ASP A 374 -50.25 47.03 -11.86
N TRP A 375 -49.53 46.59 -10.81
CA TRP A 375 -48.11 46.93 -10.66
C TRP A 375 -47.21 46.14 -11.60
N ASP A 376 -47.63 44.94 -11.99
CA ASP A 376 -46.89 44.03 -12.86
C ASP A 376 -46.63 44.70 -14.21
N THR A 377 -47.69 45.23 -14.82
CA THR A 377 -47.56 45.95 -16.09
C THR A 377 -47.13 47.40 -15.91
N LEU A 378 -47.71 48.14 -14.95
CA LEU A 378 -47.56 49.61 -14.90
C LEU A 378 -46.32 50.10 -14.14
N VAL A 379 -45.71 49.27 -13.31
CA VAL A 379 -44.53 49.65 -12.49
C VAL A 379 -43.31 48.82 -12.84
N PHE A 380 -43.52 47.52 -13.06
CA PHE A 380 -42.45 46.56 -13.31
C PHE A 380 -42.34 46.15 -14.78
N ASN A 381 -43.29 46.52 -15.65
CA ASN A 381 -43.30 46.17 -17.07
C ASN A 381 -43.10 44.66 -17.34
N ASN A 382 -43.61 43.78 -16.47
CA ASN A 382 -43.38 42.32 -16.49
C ASN A 382 -41.90 41.90 -16.31
N ASP A 383 -41.05 42.77 -15.76
CA ASP A 383 -39.66 42.43 -15.47
C ASP A 383 -39.58 41.50 -14.25
N ILE A 384 -39.47 40.21 -14.52
CA ILE A 384 -39.30 39.13 -13.55
C ILE A 384 -37.96 39.16 -12.76
N LEU A 385 -36.98 39.98 -13.18
CA LEU A 385 -35.70 40.14 -12.49
C LEU A 385 -35.60 41.46 -11.68
N TYR A 386 -36.67 42.22 -11.54
CA TYR A 386 -36.69 43.47 -10.75
C TYR A 386 -36.22 43.33 -9.29
N ASN A 387 -36.43 42.16 -8.68
CA ASN A 387 -35.93 41.82 -7.33
C ASN A 387 -34.45 41.40 -7.32
N PHE A 388 -33.83 41.29 -8.50
CA PHE A 388 -32.50 40.76 -8.73
C PHE A 388 -31.67 41.75 -9.57
N PRO A 389 -31.37 42.97 -9.06
CA PRO A 389 -30.67 44.01 -9.82
C PRO A 389 -29.33 43.54 -10.39
N LYS A 390 -28.58 42.72 -9.64
CA LYS A 390 -27.34 42.10 -10.14
C LYS A 390 -27.59 41.19 -11.35
N LEU A 391 -28.68 40.44 -11.37
CA LEU A 391 -29.01 39.58 -12.52
C LEU A 391 -29.45 40.41 -13.73
N GLN A 392 -30.11 41.55 -13.51
CA GLN A 392 -30.41 42.50 -14.59
C GLN A 392 -29.13 43.06 -15.21
N GLU A 393 -28.15 43.45 -14.39
CA GLU A 393 -26.84 43.92 -14.85
C GLU A 393 -26.04 42.85 -15.60
N GLU A 394 -26.21 41.58 -15.21
CA GLU A 394 -25.57 40.44 -15.87
C GLU A 394 -26.29 39.99 -17.15
N TRP A 395 -27.44 40.56 -17.50
CA TRP A 395 -28.12 40.24 -18.75
C TRP A 395 -27.30 40.73 -19.94
N SER A 396 -26.88 39.82 -20.83
CA SER A 396 -26.05 40.21 -21.97
C SER A 396 -26.88 40.82 -23.11
N ASP A 397 -26.33 41.85 -23.76
CA ASP A 397 -26.87 42.45 -24.97
C ASP A 397 -26.98 41.45 -26.14
N LYS A 398 -26.23 40.33 -26.10
CA LYS A 398 -26.32 39.24 -27.09
C LYS A 398 -27.69 38.59 -27.19
N ASN A 399 -28.54 38.75 -26.19
CA ASN A 399 -29.90 38.23 -26.23
C ASN A 399 -30.79 38.97 -27.25
N GLY A 400 -30.44 40.20 -27.63
CA GLY A 400 -31.22 40.99 -28.60
C GLY A 400 -32.64 41.33 -28.16
N LEU A 401 -32.98 41.09 -26.88
CA LEU A 401 -34.27 41.37 -26.28
C LEU A 401 -34.09 41.74 -24.80
N PRO A 402 -34.92 42.67 -24.27
CA PRO A 402 -34.91 43.03 -22.87
C PRO A 402 -35.51 41.91 -22.01
N VAL A 403 -35.03 41.77 -20.77
CA VAL A 403 -35.35 40.63 -19.89
C VAL A 403 -36.84 40.43 -19.62
N HIS A 404 -37.65 41.49 -19.60
CA HIS A 404 -39.11 41.39 -19.39
C HIS A 404 -39.87 40.73 -20.55
N LEU A 405 -39.22 40.53 -21.70
CA LEU A 405 -39.77 39.75 -22.82
C LEU A 405 -39.23 38.31 -22.85
N ALA A 406 -38.39 37.93 -21.90
CA ALA A 406 -37.81 36.59 -21.82
C ALA A 406 -38.79 35.57 -21.23
N LEU A 407 -38.69 34.31 -21.69
CA LEU A 407 -39.46 33.19 -21.17
C LEU A 407 -38.82 32.73 -19.85
N SER A 408 -39.26 33.34 -18.75
CA SER A 408 -38.72 33.21 -17.39
C SER A 408 -38.88 31.85 -16.75
N HIS A 409 -39.96 31.11 -17.07
CA HIS A 409 -40.35 29.88 -16.38
C HIS A 409 -39.83 28.60 -17.05
N ILE A 410 -39.12 28.70 -18.18
CA ILE A 410 -38.71 27.54 -18.98
C ILE A 410 -37.25 27.20 -18.68
N GLU A 411 -37.01 26.10 -17.96
CA GLU A 411 -35.65 25.64 -17.59
C GLU A 411 -34.76 25.29 -18.80
N THR A 412 -35.36 24.83 -19.90
CA THR A 412 -34.63 24.45 -21.12
C THR A 412 -34.23 25.64 -21.98
N LYS A 413 -34.85 26.81 -21.78
CA LYS A 413 -34.54 28.01 -22.55
C LYS A 413 -33.35 28.74 -21.92
N LYS A 414 -32.23 28.78 -22.65
CA LYS A 414 -31.02 29.47 -22.23
C LYS A 414 -30.93 30.87 -22.81
N TYR A 415 -30.38 31.78 -22.01
CA TYR A 415 -30.06 33.16 -22.34
C TYR A 415 -28.59 33.43 -22.06
N TRP A 416 -28.03 34.43 -22.73
CA TRP A 416 -26.66 34.89 -22.52
C TRP A 416 -26.58 35.76 -21.27
N TRP A 417 -25.64 35.43 -20.41
CA TRP A 417 -25.30 36.18 -19.21
C TRP A 417 -23.86 36.63 -19.30
N LYS A 418 -23.56 37.85 -18.85
CA LYS A 418 -22.22 38.36 -18.70
C LYS A 418 -21.87 38.35 -17.21
N CYS A 419 -20.99 37.45 -16.80
CA CYS A 419 -20.65 37.27 -15.40
C CYS A 419 -20.04 38.56 -14.81
N SER A 420 -20.56 39.03 -13.68
CA SER A 420 -20.03 40.20 -12.98
C SER A 420 -18.60 40.01 -12.44
N VAL A 421 -18.18 38.76 -12.18
CA VAL A 421 -16.87 38.42 -11.61
C VAL A 421 -15.80 38.27 -12.69
N CYS A 422 -15.96 37.30 -13.61
CA CYS A 422 -14.96 37.01 -14.61
C CYS A 422 -15.15 37.78 -15.93
N GLN A 423 -16.24 38.55 -16.07
CA GLN A 423 -16.63 39.25 -17.29
C GLN A 423 -16.88 38.35 -18.51
N GLY A 424 -16.76 37.02 -18.34
CA GLY A 424 -17.05 36.02 -19.36
C GLY A 424 -18.55 35.89 -19.64
N GLU A 425 -18.89 35.64 -20.90
CA GLU A 425 -20.27 35.47 -21.32
C GLU A 425 -20.63 33.99 -21.47
N TYR A 426 -21.74 33.57 -20.87
CA TYR A 426 -22.15 32.16 -20.83
C TYR A 426 -23.67 31.97 -20.99
N LEU A 427 -24.08 30.75 -21.36
CA LEU A 427 -25.49 30.40 -21.54
C LEU A 427 -26.06 29.69 -20.32
N CYS A 428 -27.12 30.26 -19.73
CA CYS A 428 -27.85 29.67 -18.61
C CYS A 428 -29.34 30.01 -18.71
N SER A 429 -30.21 29.16 -18.18
CA SER A 429 -31.64 29.48 -18.08
C SER A 429 -31.92 30.38 -16.88
N ILE A 430 -32.98 31.18 -16.97
CA ILE A 430 -33.35 32.12 -15.90
C ILE A 430 -33.67 31.40 -14.57
N PRO A 431 -34.42 30.28 -14.54
CA PRO A 431 -34.66 29.55 -13.30
C PRO A 431 -33.37 29.07 -12.63
N ILE A 432 -32.48 28.42 -13.39
CA ILE A 432 -31.21 27.89 -12.88
C ILE A 432 -30.31 29.04 -12.39
N ARG A 433 -30.24 30.16 -13.14
CA ARG A 433 -29.44 31.32 -12.75
C ARG A 433 -29.93 31.96 -11.44
N LYS A 434 -31.25 31.94 -11.17
CA LYS A 434 -31.85 32.45 -9.91
C LYS A 434 -31.55 31.55 -8.71
N GLU A 435 -31.56 30.23 -8.90
CA GLU A 435 -31.39 29.27 -7.81
C GLU A 435 -29.92 28.94 -7.51
N VAL A 436 -29.07 28.88 -8.55
CA VAL A 436 -27.67 28.49 -8.46
C VAL A 436 -26.76 29.71 -8.44
N ILE A 437 -26.16 29.97 -7.26
CA ILE A 437 -25.27 31.11 -7.03
C ILE A 437 -24.04 31.05 -7.97
N ASP A 438 -23.41 29.89 -8.11
CA ASP A 438 -22.17 29.67 -8.90
C ASP A 438 -22.45 29.06 -10.28
N SER A 439 -23.42 29.61 -11.00
CA SER A 439 -23.85 29.12 -12.33
C SER A 439 -22.88 29.44 -13.48
N CYS A 440 -21.89 30.32 -13.25
CA CYS A 440 -20.91 30.71 -14.27
C CYS A 440 -19.86 29.59 -14.44
N PRO A 441 -19.77 28.94 -15.61
CA PRO A 441 -18.90 27.79 -15.84
C PRO A 441 -17.39 28.15 -15.78
N TYR A 442 -17.05 29.44 -15.88
CA TYR A 442 -15.68 29.90 -15.72
C TYR A 442 -15.30 30.11 -14.24
N CYS A 443 -16.22 30.61 -13.42
CA CYS A 443 -15.94 30.90 -12.02
C CYS A 443 -15.89 29.64 -11.15
N ASN A 444 -16.58 28.58 -11.59
CA ASN A 444 -16.58 27.27 -10.94
C ASN A 444 -15.55 26.29 -11.56
N ASP A 445 -14.65 26.79 -12.41
CA ASP A 445 -13.59 26.02 -13.09
C ASP A 445 -14.05 24.91 -14.04
N GLU A 446 -15.34 24.82 -14.39
CA GLU A 446 -15.86 23.83 -15.36
C GLU A 446 -15.39 24.08 -16.80
N GLN A 447 -15.22 25.35 -17.18
CA GLN A 447 -14.74 25.77 -18.49
C GLN A 447 -13.57 26.75 -18.38
N ALA A 448 -12.62 26.64 -19.31
CA ALA A 448 -11.49 27.54 -19.40
C ALA A 448 -11.88 28.91 -19.98
N LEU A 449 -11.41 29.97 -19.32
CA LEU A 449 -11.47 31.36 -19.76
C LEU A 449 -10.07 31.96 -19.64
N LYS A 450 -9.45 32.21 -20.80
CA LYS A 450 -8.11 32.78 -20.90
C LYS A 450 -8.04 34.16 -20.24
N GLY A 451 -6.99 34.38 -19.45
CA GLY A 451 -6.80 35.58 -18.64
C GLY A 451 -7.49 35.53 -17.27
N TYR A 452 -8.08 34.39 -16.89
CA TYR A 452 -8.86 34.28 -15.65
C TYR A 452 -8.58 33.00 -14.85
N ASN A 453 -8.98 31.82 -15.35
CA ASN A 453 -9.01 30.59 -14.54
C ASN A 453 -8.19 29.42 -15.11
N THR A 454 -7.37 29.67 -16.13
CA THR A 454 -6.53 28.61 -16.70
C THR A 454 -5.31 28.35 -15.82
N ILE A 455 -4.63 27.21 -15.99
CA ILE A 455 -3.37 26.92 -15.30
C ILE A 455 -2.33 27.99 -15.65
N ALA A 456 -2.27 28.44 -16.90
CA ALA A 456 -1.36 29.52 -17.31
C ALA A 456 -1.61 30.83 -16.56
N ASP A 457 -2.88 31.15 -16.25
CA ASP A 457 -3.26 32.39 -15.58
C ASP A 457 -3.11 32.29 -14.05
N THR A 458 -3.42 31.12 -13.49
CA THR A 458 -3.47 30.91 -12.04
C THR A 458 -2.14 30.44 -11.45
N TYR A 459 -1.33 29.73 -12.24
CA TYR A 459 0.00 29.23 -11.89
C TYR A 459 0.99 29.44 -13.05
N PRO A 460 1.35 30.69 -13.39
CA PRO A 460 2.23 30.98 -14.52
C PRO A 460 3.58 30.25 -14.47
N GLU A 461 4.10 29.98 -13.27
CA GLU A 461 5.34 29.23 -13.04
C GLU A 461 5.30 27.78 -13.54
N LEU A 462 4.11 27.19 -13.68
CA LEU A 462 3.94 25.84 -14.20
C LEU A 462 4.08 25.78 -15.72
N CYS A 463 3.97 26.90 -16.43
CA CYS A 463 4.11 26.94 -17.87
C CYS A 463 5.51 26.49 -18.32
N ASP A 464 6.56 26.91 -17.60
CA ASP A 464 7.94 26.53 -17.90
C ASP A 464 8.23 25.06 -17.59
N LEU A 465 7.43 24.46 -16.71
CA LEU A 465 7.52 23.06 -16.30
C LEU A 465 6.58 22.15 -17.10
N TRP A 466 5.78 22.71 -18.00
CA TRP A 466 4.81 21.96 -18.81
C TRP A 466 5.49 21.39 -20.05
N SER A 467 5.49 20.07 -20.22
CA SER A 467 6.10 19.46 -21.40
C SER A 467 5.29 19.75 -22.67
N SER A 468 5.98 19.99 -23.78
CA SER A 468 5.39 20.13 -25.11
C SER A 468 4.77 18.83 -25.66
N LYS A 469 4.95 17.69 -24.97
CA LYS A 469 4.31 16.41 -25.31
C LYS A 469 2.85 16.33 -24.88
N ASN A 470 2.39 17.27 -24.06
CA ASN A 470 0.99 17.34 -23.68
C ASN A 470 0.15 17.80 -24.87
N VAL A 471 -1.02 17.19 -25.04
CA VAL A 471 -1.99 17.56 -26.08
C VAL A 471 -2.65 18.90 -25.73
N GLU A 472 -3.07 19.05 -24.48
CA GLU A 472 -3.70 20.27 -23.95
C GLU A 472 -2.62 21.27 -23.53
N LYS A 473 -2.83 22.56 -23.84
CA LYS A 473 -1.94 23.64 -23.43
C LYS A 473 -2.30 24.16 -22.04
N PRO A 474 -1.34 24.77 -21.30
CA PRO A 474 -1.63 25.35 -19.98
C PRO A 474 -2.75 26.40 -19.97
N ASP A 475 -2.97 27.12 -21.08
CA ASP A 475 -4.04 28.12 -21.24
C ASP A 475 -5.40 27.53 -21.67
N GLU A 476 -5.50 26.20 -21.74
CA GLU A 476 -6.74 25.47 -22.05
C GLU A 476 -7.22 24.61 -20.87
N VAL A 477 -6.40 24.46 -19.82
CA VAL A 477 -6.66 23.57 -18.67
C VAL A 477 -7.04 24.40 -17.45
N THR A 478 -8.05 23.97 -16.70
CA THR A 478 -8.48 24.56 -15.41
C THR A 478 -8.08 23.68 -14.22
N LYS A 479 -8.42 24.08 -12.99
CA LYS A 479 -8.22 23.30 -11.75
C LYS A 479 -9.47 22.53 -11.29
N SER A 480 -10.28 22.05 -12.24
CA SER A 480 -11.48 21.27 -11.92
C SER A 480 -11.13 19.91 -11.29
N SER A 481 -12.08 19.31 -10.56
CA SER A 481 -11.89 17.99 -9.94
C SER A 481 -11.56 16.88 -10.95
N GLU A 482 -12.06 17.00 -12.18
CA GLU A 482 -11.73 16.08 -13.28
C GLU A 482 -10.29 16.28 -13.76
N THR A 483 -9.88 17.52 -14.00
CA THR A 483 -8.54 17.86 -14.51
C THR A 483 -7.44 17.63 -13.48
N GLU A 484 -7.69 17.85 -12.19
CA GLU A 484 -6.74 17.53 -11.11
C GLU A 484 -6.35 16.05 -11.09
N ASN A 485 -7.25 15.16 -11.54
CA ASN A 485 -6.99 13.73 -11.62
C ASN A 485 -6.34 13.28 -12.94
N LYS A 486 -6.29 14.14 -13.97
CA LYS A 486 -5.59 13.87 -15.23
C LYS A 486 -4.07 13.87 -15.03
N ILE A 487 -3.40 13.00 -15.79
CA ILE A 487 -1.93 12.88 -15.81
C ILE A 487 -1.39 13.71 -16.96
N PHE A 488 -0.42 14.57 -16.66
CA PHE A 488 0.31 15.36 -17.64
C PHE A 488 1.79 15.02 -17.61
N ASN A 489 2.51 15.34 -18.68
CA ASN A 489 3.97 15.28 -18.75
C ASN A 489 4.55 16.60 -18.24
N TRP A 490 5.49 16.53 -17.31
CA TRP A 490 6.12 17.65 -16.65
C TRP A 490 7.63 17.60 -16.84
N ILE A 491 8.28 18.76 -16.92
CA ILE A 491 9.73 18.92 -16.93
C ILE A 491 10.16 19.26 -15.50
N CYS A 492 11.05 18.46 -14.93
CA CYS A 492 11.56 18.74 -13.59
C CYS A 492 12.58 19.88 -13.60
N ASP A 493 12.32 20.93 -12.84
CA ASP A 493 13.19 22.09 -12.59
C ASP A 493 14.58 21.75 -12.01
N CYS A 494 14.74 20.59 -11.38
CA CYS A 494 15.98 20.18 -10.73
C CYS A 494 16.90 19.33 -11.62
N CYS A 495 16.34 18.60 -12.59
CA CYS A 495 17.12 17.65 -13.40
C CYS A 495 16.82 17.71 -14.89
N ASP A 496 15.93 18.60 -15.33
CA ASP A 496 15.52 18.80 -16.72
C ASP A 496 14.99 17.54 -17.42
N LEU A 497 14.52 16.56 -16.65
CA LEU A 497 13.95 15.32 -17.18
C LEU A 497 12.43 15.39 -17.17
N GLU A 498 11.84 14.82 -18.21
CA GLU A 498 10.40 14.70 -18.33
C GLU A 498 9.86 13.52 -17.52
N PHE A 499 8.78 13.73 -16.77
CA PHE A 499 8.08 12.69 -16.04
C PHE A 499 6.56 12.90 -16.06
N GLN A 500 5.80 11.86 -15.75
CA GLN A 500 4.34 11.90 -15.71
C GLN A 500 3.83 12.00 -14.28
N GLU A 501 2.92 12.92 -14.02
CA GLU A 501 2.26 13.05 -12.72
C GLU A 501 0.90 13.74 -12.85
N ARG A 502 0.02 13.51 -11.87
CA ARG A 502 -1.30 14.14 -11.81
C ARG A 502 -1.20 15.63 -11.49
N LEU A 503 -2.02 16.44 -12.17
CA LEU A 503 -2.08 17.88 -11.95
C LEU A 503 -2.33 18.24 -10.48
N GLY A 504 -3.26 17.58 -9.80
CA GLY A 504 -3.56 17.86 -8.39
C GLY A 504 -2.40 17.61 -7.43
N ILE A 505 -1.52 16.64 -7.73
CA ILE A 505 -0.30 16.39 -6.94
C ILE A 505 0.71 17.51 -7.16
N VAL A 506 0.88 17.93 -8.41
CA VAL A 506 1.74 19.07 -8.77
C VAL A 506 1.27 20.34 -8.07
N LEU A 507 -0.01 20.72 -8.22
CA LEU A 507 -0.62 21.86 -7.52
C LEU A 507 -0.46 21.77 -6.00
N GLY A 508 -0.55 20.56 -5.43
CA GLY A 508 -0.34 20.31 -4.01
C GLY A 508 1.06 20.70 -3.51
N VAL A 509 2.09 20.57 -4.34
CA VAL A 509 3.47 20.97 -4.01
C VAL A 509 3.59 22.49 -3.91
N PHE A 510 3.03 23.22 -4.88
CA PHE A 510 3.09 24.68 -4.93
C PHE A 510 2.20 25.36 -3.89
N THR A 511 1.11 24.70 -3.46
CA THR A 511 0.19 25.25 -2.46
C THR A 511 0.58 24.97 -1.01
N ASN A 512 1.20 23.82 -0.71
CA ASN A 512 1.42 23.39 0.69
C ASN A 512 2.86 23.51 1.21
N ASN A 513 3.89 23.47 0.35
CA ASN A 513 5.26 23.23 0.82
C ASN A 513 6.20 24.44 0.78
N ASN A 514 5.78 25.63 0.29
CA ASN A 514 6.64 26.80 0.06
C ASN A 514 7.92 26.49 -0.77
N SER A 515 7.98 25.31 -1.41
CA SER A 515 9.07 24.87 -2.26
C SER A 515 8.53 24.81 -3.69
N ASN A 516 8.91 25.77 -4.53
CA ASN A 516 8.52 25.82 -5.94
C ASN A 516 9.31 24.82 -6.79
N SER A 517 9.54 23.61 -6.28
CA SER A 517 10.38 22.60 -6.93
C SER A 517 9.69 21.25 -7.00
N LEU A 518 9.79 20.63 -8.18
CA LEU A 518 9.22 19.31 -8.46
C LEU A 518 10.12 18.18 -7.97
N ASN A 519 11.27 18.47 -7.34
CA ASN A 519 12.25 17.45 -6.93
C ASN A 519 11.66 16.35 -6.02
N SER A 520 10.68 16.68 -5.19
CA SER A 520 10.04 15.76 -4.23
C SER A 520 9.14 14.74 -4.91
N ILE A 521 8.50 15.12 -6.02
CA ILE A 521 7.58 14.28 -6.78
C ILE A 521 8.23 13.66 -8.02
N CYS A 522 9.27 14.29 -8.58
CA CYS A 522 10.02 13.80 -9.73
C CYS A 522 10.65 12.43 -9.41
N PRO A 523 10.32 11.35 -10.16
CA PRO A 523 10.78 9.99 -9.87
C PRO A 523 12.30 9.82 -10.01
N TYR A 524 12.95 10.68 -10.79
CA TYR A 524 14.41 10.69 -10.94
C TYR A 524 15.08 11.33 -9.73
N CYS A 525 14.58 12.49 -9.27
CA CYS A 525 15.15 13.22 -8.14
C CYS A 525 14.92 12.51 -6.80
N ASN A 526 13.77 11.87 -6.62
CA ASN A 526 13.47 11.08 -5.42
C ASN A 526 14.00 9.63 -5.47
N LYS A 527 14.80 9.28 -6.48
CA LYS A 527 15.48 7.99 -6.65
C LYS A 527 14.54 6.79 -6.78
N LYS A 528 13.31 6.98 -7.25
CA LYS A 528 12.43 5.86 -7.66
C LYS A 528 12.89 5.24 -8.97
N ILE A 529 13.39 6.05 -9.90
CA ILE A 529 13.88 5.64 -11.22
C ILE A 529 15.30 6.24 -11.41
N PRO A 530 16.25 5.51 -12.00
CA PRO A 530 17.58 6.05 -12.28
C PRO A 530 17.54 7.18 -13.32
N LYS A 531 18.40 8.20 -13.13
CA LYS A 531 18.70 9.13 -14.22
C LYS A 531 19.41 8.41 -15.37
N PRO A 532 19.41 8.94 -16.61
CA PRO A 532 20.07 8.30 -17.76
C PRO A 532 21.54 7.90 -17.52
N ASN A 533 22.27 8.67 -16.71
CA ASN A 533 23.68 8.39 -16.35
C ASN A 533 23.86 7.39 -15.19
N GLU A 534 22.76 6.99 -14.53
CA GLU A 534 22.74 6.04 -13.41
C GLU A 534 22.10 4.69 -13.82
N THR A 535 21.63 4.57 -15.07
CA THR A 535 21.03 3.33 -15.53
C THR A 535 22.05 2.21 -15.66
N LEU A 536 21.56 0.98 -15.51
CA LEU A 536 22.38 -0.21 -15.64
C LEU A 536 23.04 -0.32 -17.02
N SER A 537 22.32 0.01 -18.10
CA SER A 537 22.86 -0.11 -19.46
C SER A 537 23.94 0.93 -19.74
N TYR A 538 23.79 2.13 -19.17
CA TYR A 538 24.75 3.22 -19.33
C TYR A 538 26.06 2.92 -18.59
N VAL A 539 25.98 2.51 -17.32
CA VAL A 539 27.17 2.28 -16.48
C VAL A 539 27.81 0.92 -16.76
N LYS A 540 27.01 -0.12 -17.07
CA LYS A 540 27.48 -1.50 -17.30
C LYS A 540 27.01 -2.04 -18.66
N PRO A 541 27.39 -1.42 -19.80
CA PRO A 541 26.88 -1.80 -21.13
C PRO A 541 27.22 -3.23 -21.56
N TYR A 542 28.28 -3.82 -20.99
CA TYR A 542 28.66 -5.22 -21.24
C TYR A 542 27.61 -6.23 -20.74
N LEU A 543 26.65 -5.80 -19.91
CA LEU A 543 25.55 -6.62 -19.42
C LEU A 543 24.33 -6.62 -20.35
N ASN A 544 24.25 -5.70 -21.32
CA ASN A 544 23.12 -5.61 -22.26
C ASN A 544 22.93 -6.94 -23.02
N ASN A 545 24.03 -7.57 -23.43
CA ASN A 545 24.01 -8.85 -24.15
C ASN A 545 23.69 -10.06 -23.26
N GLU A 546 23.70 -9.88 -21.94
CA GLU A 546 23.32 -10.92 -20.98
C GLU A 546 21.90 -10.70 -20.41
N TRP A 547 21.29 -9.53 -20.67
CA TRP A 547 19.99 -9.14 -20.11
C TRP A 547 18.84 -9.85 -20.83
N VAL A 548 17.86 -10.31 -20.05
CA VAL A 548 16.65 -10.96 -20.58
C VAL A 548 15.48 -9.99 -20.45
N LYS A 549 15.22 -9.22 -21.51
CA LYS A 549 14.21 -8.15 -21.51
C LYS A 549 12.81 -8.67 -21.21
N GLU A 550 12.47 -9.85 -21.72
CA GLU A 550 11.15 -10.48 -21.57
C GLU A 550 10.85 -10.85 -20.12
N LEU A 551 11.88 -11.15 -19.32
CA LEU A 551 11.73 -11.55 -17.91
C LEU A 551 11.95 -10.40 -16.93
N ASN A 552 12.84 -9.47 -17.26
CA ASN A 552 13.26 -8.43 -16.32
C ASN A 552 12.65 -7.05 -16.64
N GLY A 553 12.07 -6.87 -17.82
CA GLY A 553 11.65 -5.56 -18.32
C GLY A 553 12.82 -4.77 -18.93
N ASP A 554 12.60 -3.46 -19.05
CA ASP A 554 13.61 -2.55 -19.61
C ASP A 554 14.80 -2.39 -18.66
N ILE A 555 16.00 -2.58 -19.20
CA ILE A 555 17.26 -2.53 -18.45
C ILE A 555 17.51 -1.14 -17.84
N ASP A 556 16.98 -0.09 -18.48
CA ASP A 556 17.18 1.29 -18.04
C ASP A 556 16.31 1.70 -16.86
N THR A 557 15.39 0.82 -16.43
CA THR A 557 14.60 1.04 -15.20
C THR A 557 15.36 0.71 -13.91
N PHE A 558 16.54 0.09 -14.02
CA PHE A 558 17.34 -0.35 -12.89
C PHE A 558 18.56 0.54 -12.66
N PHE A 559 18.80 0.89 -11.40
CA PHE A 559 20.09 1.44 -10.96
C PHE A 559 21.21 0.42 -11.15
N TYR A 560 22.39 0.89 -11.57
CA TYR A 560 23.56 0.04 -11.86
C TYR A 560 24.10 -0.77 -10.65
N ASP A 561 23.77 -0.33 -9.44
CA ASP A 561 24.15 -0.91 -8.15
C ASP A 561 22.98 -1.61 -7.43
N SER A 562 21.84 -1.80 -8.12
CA SER A 562 20.65 -2.43 -7.55
C SER A 562 20.94 -3.83 -7.01
N ASN A 563 20.33 -4.16 -5.87
CA ASN A 563 20.36 -5.50 -5.29
C ASN A 563 19.28 -6.44 -5.86
N ALA A 564 18.55 -6.00 -6.90
CA ALA A 564 17.53 -6.82 -7.55
C ALA A 564 18.14 -8.10 -8.15
N LEU A 565 17.52 -9.25 -7.85
CA LEU A 565 17.89 -10.55 -8.37
C LEU A 565 17.20 -10.78 -9.72
N THR A 566 17.94 -10.69 -10.83
CA THR A 566 17.39 -10.72 -12.20
C THR A 566 17.86 -11.95 -12.98
N ASN A 567 17.20 -12.23 -14.10
CA ASN A 567 17.54 -13.34 -15.00
C ASN A 567 18.56 -12.90 -16.05
N TRP A 568 19.53 -13.76 -16.33
CA TRP A 568 20.63 -13.49 -17.23
C TRP A 568 20.88 -14.67 -18.15
N ILE A 569 21.33 -14.41 -19.38
CA ILE A 569 21.88 -15.43 -20.28
C ILE A 569 23.40 -15.26 -20.27
N CYS A 570 24.12 -16.28 -19.80
CA CYS A 570 25.57 -16.23 -19.73
C CYS A 570 26.17 -16.15 -21.14
N ARG A 571 26.95 -15.10 -21.44
CA ARG A 571 27.64 -14.96 -22.74
C ARG A 571 28.63 -16.08 -23.08
N LYS A 572 29.12 -16.82 -22.07
CA LYS A 572 30.12 -17.90 -22.27
C LYS A 572 29.49 -19.26 -22.56
N CYS A 573 28.42 -19.60 -21.82
CA CYS A 573 27.81 -20.93 -21.92
C CYS A 573 26.36 -20.90 -22.44
N HIS A 574 25.83 -19.71 -22.75
CA HIS A 574 24.48 -19.46 -23.29
C HIS A 574 23.34 -20.03 -22.45
N ARG A 575 23.57 -20.29 -21.17
CA ARG A 575 22.55 -20.82 -20.25
C ARG A 575 21.99 -19.71 -19.37
N SER A 576 20.73 -19.87 -19.01
CA SER A 576 20.02 -18.96 -18.12
C SER A 576 20.47 -19.14 -16.66
N PHE A 577 20.67 -18.04 -15.94
CA PHE A 577 20.98 -18.04 -14.52
C PHE A 577 20.41 -16.79 -13.83
N LYS A 578 20.37 -16.79 -12.49
CA LYS A 578 19.95 -15.65 -11.68
C LYS A 578 21.12 -15.10 -10.88
N ALA A 579 21.25 -13.78 -10.84
CA ALA A 579 22.28 -13.08 -10.07
C ALA A 579 21.81 -11.64 -9.78
N LYS A 580 22.30 -11.05 -8.68
CA LYS A 580 22.00 -9.65 -8.36
C LYS A 580 22.74 -8.72 -9.30
N ILE A 581 22.13 -7.60 -9.68
CA ILE A 581 22.75 -6.59 -10.55
C ILE A 581 24.05 -6.04 -9.94
N SER A 582 24.05 -5.77 -8.63
CA SER A 582 25.21 -5.31 -7.87
C SER A 582 26.42 -6.26 -7.95
N ASP A 583 26.19 -7.58 -7.96
CA ASP A 583 27.25 -8.60 -8.05
C ASP A 583 27.85 -8.72 -9.46
N ARG A 584 27.20 -8.17 -10.50
CA ARG A 584 27.63 -8.30 -11.90
C ARG A 584 28.75 -7.31 -12.25
N HIS A 585 29.91 -7.84 -12.64
CA HIS A 585 31.05 -7.08 -13.14
C HIS A 585 31.69 -7.76 -14.36
N LYS A 586 32.53 -7.06 -15.13
CA LYS A 586 33.02 -7.52 -16.44
C LYS A 586 33.65 -8.92 -16.45
N ASN A 587 34.17 -9.42 -15.33
CA ASN A 587 34.80 -10.74 -15.20
C ASN A 587 34.26 -11.54 -13.98
N ASP A 588 32.97 -11.39 -13.69
CA ASP A 588 32.35 -12.08 -12.55
C ASP A 588 32.29 -13.61 -12.71
N GLN A 589 32.08 -14.29 -11.58
CA GLN A 589 31.86 -15.73 -11.48
C GLN A 589 30.42 -16.04 -11.07
N CYS A 590 29.46 -15.17 -11.43
CA CYS A 590 28.06 -15.29 -11.02
C CYS A 590 27.35 -16.44 -11.72
N CYS A 591 27.75 -16.78 -12.96
CA CYS A 591 27.17 -17.92 -13.67
C CYS A 591 27.52 -19.23 -12.95
N PRO A 592 26.53 -19.99 -12.42
CA PRO A 592 26.78 -21.19 -11.65
C PRO A 592 27.32 -22.35 -12.49
N TYR A 593 27.14 -22.32 -13.81
CA TYR A 593 27.66 -23.33 -14.72
C TYR A 593 29.14 -23.09 -15.02
N CYS A 594 29.52 -21.85 -15.36
CA CYS A 594 30.91 -21.49 -15.62
C CYS A 594 31.78 -21.56 -14.35
N SER A 595 31.22 -21.24 -13.18
CA SER A 595 31.92 -21.34 -11.88
C SER A 595 31.92 -22.74 -11.26
N PHE A 596 31.48 -23.77 -12.01
CA PHE A 596 31.39 -25.15 -11.54
C PHE A 596 30.63 -25.30 -10.21
N LYS A 597 29.57 -24.51 -9.98
CA LYS A 597 28.62 -24.69 -8.88
C LYS A 597 27.44 -25.60 -9.28
N LYS A 598 26.99 -25.54 -10.53
CA LYS A 598 25.99 -26.45 -11.14
C LYS A 598 26.58 -27.26 -12.30
N THR A 599 26.05 -28.48 -12.50
CA THR A 599 26.38 -29.33 -13.65
C THR A 599 25.47 -29.00 -14.84
N ALA A 600 26.04 -29.00 -16.04
CA ALA A 600 25.36 -28.82 -17.31
C ALA A 600 25.92 -29.83 -18.33
N LYS A 601 25.06 -30.75 -18.75
CA LYS A 601 25.34 -31.77 -19.77
C LYS A 601 25.77 -31.13 -21.10
N GLY A 602 26.82 -31.67 -21.71
CA GLY A 602 27.44 -31.15 -22.93
C GLY A 602 28.35 -29.94 -22.70
N TYR A 603 28.70 -29.60 -21.45
CA TYR A 603 29.53 -28.42 -21.18
C TYR A 603 30.56 -28.65 -20.07
N ASN A 604 30.11 -28.90 -18.83
CA ASN A 604 31.00 -29.04 -17.68
C ASN A 604 30.83 -30.37 -16.94
N ASP A 605 30.04 -31.29 -17.48
CA ASP A 605 29.91 -32.66 -17.00
C ASP A 605 31.16 -33.50 -17.29
N LEU A 606 31.28 -34.61 -16.56
CA LEU A 606 32.44 -35.49 -16.59
C LEU A 606 32.57 -36.19 -17.95
N GLU A 607 31.46 -36.57 -18.57
CA GLU A 607 31.46 -37.24 -19.88
C GLU A 607 32.01 -36.32 -20.98
N THR A 608 31.60 -35.05 -20.96
CA THR A 608 32.07 -34.03 -21.92
C THR A 608 33.52 -33.63 -21.66
N THR A 609 33.91 -33.44 -20.39
CA THR A 609 35.24 -32.92 -20.04
C THR A 609 36.32 -34.00 -20.00
N HIS A 610 35.96 -35.25 -19.72
CA HIS A 610 36.90 -36.37 -19.56
C HIS A 610 36.40 -37.64 -20.29
N PRO A 611 36.17 -37.58 -21.62
CA PRO A 611 35.51 -38.66 -22.37
C PRO A 611 36.28 -40.00 -22.34
N TRP A 612 37.61 -39.97 -22.15
CA TRP A 612 38.42 -41.19 -22.07
C TRP A 612 38.06 -42.08 -20.87
N LEU A 613 37.46 -41.51 -19.82
CA LEU A 613 37.05 -42.26 -18.63
C LEU A 613 35.82 -43.14 -18.87
N ILE A 614 35.11 -43.00 -19.98
CA ILE A 614 33.91 -43.79 -20.27
C ILE A 614 34.20 -45.30 -20.25
N LYS A 615 35.40 -45.70 -20.66
CA LYS A 615 35.87 -47.10 -20.63
C LYS A 615 36.14 -47.61 -19.21
N GLU A 616 36.39 -46.71 -18.27
CA GLU A 616 36.58 -47.00 -16.85
C GLU A 616 35.29 -46.84 -16.04
N TRP A 617 34.19 -46.33 -16.60
CA TRP A 617 32.94 -46.14 -15.86
C TRP A 617 32.18 -47.47 -15.75
N SER A 618 31.94 -47.94 -14.53
CA SER A 618 31.20 -49.19 -14.30
C SER A 618 29.70 -49.00 -14.46
N SER A 619 29.00 -50.04 -14.94
CA SER A 619 27.53 -50.11 -14.99
C SER A 619 26.88 -50.20 -13.60
N LEU A 620 27.67 -50.42 -12.53
CA LEU A 620 27.18 -50.37 -11.15
C LEU A 620 26.85 -48.96 -10.65
N ASN A 621 27.20 -47.92 -11.41
CA ASN A 621 26.86 -46.55 -11.05
C ASN A 621 25.36 -46.27 -11.25
N LYS A 622 24.71 -45.73 -10.23
CA LYS A 622 23.32 -45.24 -10.32
C LYS A 622 23.19 -43.93 -11.09
N GLN A 623 24.28 -43.17 -11.20
CA GLN A 623 24.33 -41.90 -11.92
C GLN A 623 25.04 -42.06 -13.26
N GLU A 624 24.53 -41.38 -14.28
CA GLU A 624 25.19 -41.28 -15.58
C GLU A 624 26.45 -40.39 -15.47
N MET A 625 27.46 -40.70 -16.28
CA MET A 625 28.70 -39.91 -16.32
C MET A 625 28.43 -38.44 -16.73
N SER A 626 27.45 -38.18 -17.61
CA SER A 626 27.04 -36.81 -17.98
C SER A 626 26.27 -36.05 -16.89
N SER A 627 25.97 -36.67 -15.75
CA SER A 627 25.27 -36.01 -14.62
C SER A 627 26.21 -35.51 -13.51
N VAL A 628 27.48 -35.95 -13.53
CA VAL A 628 28.50 -35.63 -12.52
C VAL A 628 29.62 -34.77 -13.11
N ARG A 629 30.50 -34.23 -12.27
CA ARG A 629 31.63 -33.35 -12.67
C ARG A 629 32.95 -33.87 -12.14
N ALA A 630 34.05 -33.47 -12.75
CA ALA A 630 35.40 -33.88 -12.33
C ALA A 630 35.75 -33.49 -10.89
N ASN A 631 35.23 -32.38 -10.36
CA ASN A 631 35.44 -31.95 -8.98
C ASN A 631 34.41 -32.54 -7.98
N SER A 632 33.55 -33.45 -8.41
CA SER A 632 32.50 -34.03 -7.57
C SER A 632 33.06 -34.87 -6.43
N THR A 633 32.38 -34.82 -5.28
CA THR A 633 32.63 -35.69 -4.12
C THR A 633 31.88 -37.02 -4.21
N TYR A 634 31.15 -37.27 -5.30
CA TYR A 634 30.45 -38.53 -5.55
C TYR A 634 31.44 -39.71 -5.61
N ASN A 635 31.12 -40.78 -4.90
CA ASN A 635 31.90 -42.02 -4.86
C ASN A 635 31.42 -42.96 -5.98
N ALA A 636 32.12 -42.96 -7.11
CA ALA A 636 31.75 -43.71 -8.30
C ALA A 636 32.39 -45.10 -8.32
N TRP A 637 31.73 -46.04 -9.00
CA TRP A 637 32.29 -47.34 -9.36
C TRP A 637 33.12 -47.21 -10.64
N TRP A 638 34.35 -47.71 -10.59
CA TRP A 638 35.31 -47.69 -11.68
C TRP A 638 35.69 -49.12 -12.05
N LYS A 639 35.80 -49.40 -13.34
CA LYS A 639 36.35 -50.62 -13.90
C LYS A 639 37.81 -50.38 -14.28
N CYS A 640 38.72 -51.10 -13.64
CA CYS A 640 40.15 -50.92 -13.93
C CYS A 640 40.47 -51.42 -15.34
N PRO A 641 41.16 -50.65 -16.20
CA PRO A 641 41.49 -51.09 -17.55
C PRO A 641 42.57 -52.19 -17.58
N VAL A 642 43.33 -52.35 -16.47
CA VAL A 642 44.41 -53.34 -16.37
C VAL A 642 43.90 -54.68 -15.82
N CYS A 643 43.30 -54.68 -14.63
CA CYS A 643 42.88 -55.92 -13.97
C CYS A 643 41.41 -56.26 -14.21
N THR A 644 40.66 -55.41 -14.92
CA THR A 644 39.20 -55.51 -15.17
C THR A 644 38.28 -55.51 -13.94
N GLY A 645 38.84 -55.60 -12.73
CA GLY A 645 38.11 -55.53 -11.47
C GLY A 645 37.47 -54.17 -11.20
N GLU A 646 36.30 -54.20 -10.56
CA GLU A 646 35.51 -53.02 -10.22
C GLU A 646 35.79 -52.53 -8.80
N TYR A 647 35.95 -51.22 -8.63
CA TYR A 647 36.29 -50.60 -7.34
C TYR A 647 35.64 -49.22 -7.19
N GLN A 648 35.39 -48.81 -5.95
CA GLN A 648 34.84 -47.48 -5.66
C GLN A 648 35.95 -46.45 -5.43
N LYS A 649 35.77 -45.25 -5.97
CA LYS A 649 36.62 -44.09 -5.71
C LYS A 649 35.85 -42.79 -5.94
N VAL A 650 36.10 -41.80 -5.08
CA VAL A 650 35.58 -40.43 -5.23
C VAL A 650 36.11 -39.81 -6.53
N ILE A 651 35.22 -39.22 -7.34
CA ILE A 651 35.59 -38.67 -8.67
C ILE A 651 36.73 -37.67 -8.58
N LYS A 652 36.64 -36.63 -7.72
CA LYS A 652 37.73 -35.65 -7.59
C LYS A 652 39.08 -36.27 -7.22
N GLU A 653 39.09 -37.40 -6.52
CA GLU A 653 40.31 -38.12 -6.13
C GLU A 653 40.90 -38.99 -7.23
N LYS A 654 40.13 -39.30 -8.27
CA LYS A 654 40.60 -40.06 -9.44
C LYS A 654 41.72 -39.32 -10.18
N PHE A 655 41.71 -37.98 -10.14
CA PHE A 655 42.65 -37.12 -10.86
C PHE A 655 43.91 -36.77 -10.07
N TYR A 656 43.95 -37.00 -8.75
CA TYR A 656 45.10 -36.62 -7.91
C TYR A 656 46.19 -37.69 -7.76
N ARG A 657 45.93 -38.96 -8.13
CA ARG A 657 46.88 -40.07 -7.91
C ARG A 657 47.04 -40.93 -9.16
N GLU A 658 48.28 -41.10 -9.62
CA GLU A 658 48.64 -42.15 -10.57
C GLU A 658 48.34 -43.54 -9.95
N ASN A 659 47.70 -44.41 -10.73
CA ASN A 659 47.19 -45.73 -10.30
C ASN A 659 46.22 -45.67 -9.10
N SER A 660 44.94 -45.43 -9.37
CA SER A 660 43.86 -45.40 -8.38
C SER A 660 43.29 -46.79 -8.01
N CYS A 661 43.59 -47.82 -8.79
CA CYS A 661 43.02 -49.16 -8.59
C CYS A 661 43.63 -49.84 -7.35
N PRO A 662 42.82 -50.24 -6.34
CA PRO A 662 43.32 -50.89 -5.13
C PRO A 662 43.83 -52.31 -5.39
N TYR A 663 43.36 -52.98 -6.44
CA TYR A 663 43.82 -54.32 -6.83
C TYR A 663 45.23 -54.26 -7.45
N CYS A 664 45.45 -53.39 -8.45
CA CYS A 664 46.78 -53.20 -9.05
C CYS A 664 47.84 -52.76 -8.05
N ARG A 665 47.44 -52.14 -6.94
CA ARG A 665 48.33 -51.70 -5.86
C ARG A 665 48.45 -52.69 -4.70
N ASN A 666 47.87 -53.88 -4.81
CA ASN A 666 47.86 -54.90 -3.75
C ASN A 666 47.29 -54.41 -2.41
N GLN A 667 46.42 -53.39 -2.43
CA GLN A 667 45.67 -52.93 -1.26
C GLN A 667 44.40 -53.75 -1.02
N LYS A 668 43.83 -54.28 -2.10
CA LYS A 668 42.74 -55.27 -2.06
C LYS A 668 43.11 -56.47 -2.92
N VAL A 669 42.56 -57.63 -2.58
CA VAL A 669 42.76 -58.88 -3.31
C VAL A 669 41.66 -59.04 -4.35
N LEU A 670 42.06 -59.39 -5.57
CA LEU A 670 41.23 -59.78 -6.69
C LEU A 670 41.68 -61.16 -7.13
N LYS A 671 40.83 -62.16 -6.89
CA LYS A 671 41.07 -63.55 -7.25
C LYS A 671 41.30 -63.68 -8.76
N GLY A 672 42.31 -64.46 -9.15
CA GLY A 672 42.74 -64.62 -10.53
C GLY A 672 43.65 -63.51 -11.05
N PHE A 673 44.04 -62.53 -10.22
CA PHE A 673 44.89 -61.41 -10.63
C PHE A 673 46.07 -61.19 -9.70
N ASN A 674 45.81 -60.76 -8.45
CA ASN A 674 46.86 -60.40 -7.49
C ASN A 674 46.82 -61.21 -6.19
N ASP A 675 45.98 -62.24 -6.15
CA ASP A 675 46.00 -63.21 -5.06
C ASP A 675 47.28 -64.08 -5.12
N LEU A 676 47.63 -64.66 -3.97
CA LEU A 676 48.85 -65.45 -3.80
C LEU A 676 48.83 -66.70 -4.67
N ALA A 677 47.68 -67.37 -4.81
CA ALA A 677 47.59 -68.57 -5.65
C ALA A 677 47.88 -68.27 -7.12
N THR A 678 47.37 -67.15 -7.64
CA THR A 678 47.62 -66.74 -9.02
C THR A 678 49.04 -66.23 -9.23
N THR A 679 49.53 -65.35 -8.35
CA THR A 679 50.86 -64.71 -8.51
C THR A 679 52.01 -65.64 -8.21
N GLN A 680 51.80 -66.66 -7.36
CA GLN A 680 52.83 -67.57 -6.89
C GLN A 680 52.42 -69.05 -7.04
N GLN A 681 51.95 -69.43 -8.24
CA GLN A 681 51.52 -70.80 -8.56
C GLN A 681 52.56 -71.86 -8.17
N SER A 682 53.84 -71.61 -8.45
CA SER A 682 54.95 -72.51 -8.08
C SER A 682 55.04 -72.84 -6.58
N LEU A 683 54.56 -71.95 -5.70
CA LEU A 683 54.57 -72.13 -4.26
C LEU A 683 53.32 -72.82 -3.72
N MET A 684 52.29 -73.02 -4.53
CA MET A 684 51.05 -73.67 -4.08
C MET A 684 51.26 -75.14 -3.71
N ASN A 685 52.32 -75.77 -4.23
CA ASN A 685 52.75 -77.11 -3.82
C ASN A 685 53.35 -77.14 -2.40
N GLU A 686 53.85 -75.99 -1.91
CA GLU A 686 54.34 -75.84 -0.55
C GLU A 686 53.26 -75.32 0.41
N TRP A 687 52.08 -74.96 -0.07
CA TRP A 687 51.01 -74.45 0.79
C TRP A 687 50.35 -75.60 1.56
N ASP A 688 50.27 -75.50 2.89
CA ASP A 688 49.55 -76.49 3.68
C ASP A 688 48.05 -76.15 3.72
N TYR A 689 47.29 -76.71 2.78
CA TYR A 689 45.84 -76.45 2.67
C TYR A 689 45.05 -76.84 3.91
N LEU A 690 45.45 -77.92 4.58
CA LEU A 690 44.74 -78.42 5.76
C LEU A 690 44.95 -77.46 6.93
N ASN A 691 46.22 -77.16 7.25
CA ASN A 691 46.55 -76.31 8.39
C ASN A 691 46.23 -74.82 8.17
N ASN A 692 46.08 -74.38 6.91
CA ASN A 692 45.64 -73.02 6.59
C ASN A 692 44.13 -72.89 6.36
N SER A 693 43.35 -73.98 6.33
CA SER A 693 41.91 -73.97 6.04
C SER A 693 41.10 -73.02 6.93
N LEU A 694 41.48 -72.91 8.21
CA LEU A 694 40.85 -72.02 9.19
C LEU A 694 41.59 -70.68 9.35
N ILE A 695 42.71 -70.48 8.65
CA ILE A 695 43.51 -69.25 8.72
C ILE A 695 43.14 -68.33 7.58
N VAL A 696 43.39 -68.76 6.33
CA VAL A 696 43.14 -67.95 5.13
C VAL A 696 43.29 -68.79 3.86
N SER A 697 42.47 -68.51 2.85
CA SER A 697 42.65 -69.09 1.51
C SER A 697 43.78 -68.38 0.75
N PRO A 698 44.61 -69.08 -0.03
CA PRO A 698 45.63 -68.43 -0.86
C PRO A 698 45.02 -67.54 -1.97
N THR A 699 43.70 -67.64 -2.20
CA THR A 699 42.96 -66.75 -3.12
C THR A 699 42.46 -65.45 -2.48
N GLU A 700 42.64 -65.28 -1.16
CA GLU A 700 42.13 -64.14 -0.37
C GLU A 700 43.23 -63.24 0.18
N ILE A 701 44.50 -63.53 -0.12
CA ILE A 701 45.67 -62.76 0.31
C ILE A 701 46.61 -62.51 -0.86
N THR A 702 47.44 -61.46 -0.76
CA THR A 702 48.50 -61.18 -1.75
C THR A 702 49.86 -61.69 -1.28
N GLU A 703 50.85 -61.68 -2.18
CA GLU A 703 52.26 -61.98 -1.86
C GLU A 703 52.89 -61.04 -0.82
N LEU A 704 52.25 -59.90 -0.54
CA LEU A 704 52.70 -58.90 0.45
C LEU A 704 52.05 -59.09 1.83
N SER A 705 51.21 -60.11 2.00
CA SER A 705 50.52 -60.38 3.25
C SER A 705 51.49 -60.63 4.40
N ILE A 706 51.26 -59.97 5.54
CA ILE A 706 52.00 -60.18 6.79
C ILE A 706 51.41 -61.32 7.64
N LEU A 707 50.36 -61.99 7.15
CA LEU A 707 49.75 -63.11 7.86
C LEU A 707 50.71 -64.31 7.90
N PRO A 708 51.01 -64.87 9.10
CA PRO A 708 51.80 -66.09 9.23
C PRO A 708 50.95 -67.32 8.87
N VAL A 709 51.40 -68.10 7.90
CA VAL A 709 50.71 -69.28 7.37
C VAL A 709 51.64 -70.48 7.33
N TRP A 710 51.07 -71.68 7.26
CA TRP A 710 51.77 -72.95 7.26
C TRP A 710 52.28 -73.32 5.87
N TRP A 711 53.55 -73.71 5.80
CA TRP A 711 54.22 -74.17 4.59
C TRP A 711 54.81 -75.57 4.79
N ILE A 712 54.77 -76.37 3.74
CA ILE A 712 55.44 -77.65 3.56
C ILE A 712 56.86 -77.40 3.05
N CYS A 713 57.87 -77.94 3.72
CA CYS A 713 59.26 -77.76 3.29
C CYS A 713 59.59 -78.61 2.06
N GLN A 714 60.26 -78.02 1.06
CA GLN A 714 60.72 -78.75 -0.13
C GLN A 714 61.88 -79.70 0.15
N GLU A 715 62.77 -79.37 1.10
CA GLU A 715 63.93 -80.23 1.44
C GLU A 715 63.53 -81.45 2.27
N ASN A 716 62.40 -81.39 2.97
CA ASN A 716 61.89 -82.48 3.78
C ASN A 716 60.36 -82.37 3.89
N LEU A 717 59.65 -83.27 3.22
CA LEU A 717 58.19 -83.26 3.15
C LEU A 717 57.49 -83.52 4.49
N ASN A 718 58.20 -83.91 5.55
CA ASN A 718 57.66 -84.04 6.91
C ASN A 718 57.73 -82.72 7.70
N HIS A 719 58.49 -81.73 7.22
CA HIS A 719 58.61 -80.45 7.89
C HIS A 719 57.43 -79.53 7.53
N ARG A 720 56.70 -79.08 8.56
CA ARG A 720 55.73 -77.98 8.51
C ARG A 720 56.26 -76.80 9.30
N TYR A 721 56.25 -75.61 8.70
CA TYR A 721 56.75 -74.40 9.35
C TYR A 721 55.86 -73.20 9.06
N LYS A 722 55.71 -72.34 10.06
CA LYS A 722 54.91 -71.12 9.97
C LYS A 722 55.81 -69.91 9.73
N ILE A 723 55.49 -69.11 8.72
CA ILE A 723 56.19 -67.86 8.41
C ILE A 723 55.23 -66.90 7.69
N GLN A 724 55.45 -65.59 7.78
CA GLN A 724 54.65 -64.61 7.05
C GLN A 724 54.80 -64.81 5.54
N VAL A 725 53.72 -64.64 4.78
CA VAL A 725 53.76 -64.78 3.31
C VAL A 725 54.77 -63.83 2.67
N LYS A 726 54.74 -62.54 3.03
CA LYS A 726 55.71 -61.53 2.55
C LYS A 726 57.14 -61.91 2.85
N GLU A 727 57.38 -62.47 4.02
CA GLU A 727 58.69 -62.93 4.42
C GLU A 727 59.11 -64.16 3.61
N ARG A 728 58.24 -65.17 3.46
CA ARG A 728 58.48 -66.34 2.57
C ARG A 728 58.85 -65.92 1.15
N MET A 729 58.18 -64.89 0.62
CA MET A 729 58.52 -64.31 -0.69
C MET A 729 59.91 -63.68 -0.72
N ALA A 730 60.27 -62.93 0.33
CA ALA A 730 61.60 -62.34 0.44
C ALA A 730 62.71 -63.41 0.51
N TYR A 731 62.45 -64.52 1.22
CA TYR A 731 63.38 -65.67 1.24
C TYR A 731 63.52 -66.33 -0.13
N LYS A 732 62.40 -66.56 -0.84
CA LYS A 732 62.42 -67.06 -2.23
C LYS A 732 63.22 -66.15 -3.15
N LYS A 733 62.92 -64.85 -3.17
CA LYS A 733 63.60 -63.86 -4.03
C LYS A 733 65.11 -63.76 -3.75
N ARG A 734 65.54 -64.07 -2.52
CA ARG A 734 66.95 -64.05 -2.09
C ARG A 734 67.63 -65.42 -2.17
N ASN A 735 66.96 -66.45 -2.72
CA ASN A 735 67.43 -67.85 -2.73
C ASN A 735 67.89 -68.35 -1.34
N LYS A 736 67.21 -67.91 -0.28
CA LYS A 736 67.51 -68.34 1.09
C LYS A 736 66.53 -69.43 1.53
N ARG A 737 67.04 -70.43 2.23
CA ARG A 737 66.23 -71.44 2.93
C ARG A 737 65.18 -70.74 3.79
N SER A 738 63.91 -71.10 3.71
CA SER A 738 62.82 -70.48 4.49
C SER A 738 62.44 -71.30 5.72
N CYS A 739 62.48 -72.62 5.64
CA CYS A 739 62.10 -73.54 6.70
C CYS A 739 62.92 -73.32 7.98
N SER A 740 62.25 -72.95 9.07
CA SER A 740 62.89 -72.74 10.38
C SER A 740 63.47 -74.02 10.98
N ILE A 741 62.89 -75.18 10.64
CA ILE A 741 63.36 -76.51 11.06
C ILE A 741 64.70 -76.82 10.41
N CYS A 742 64.79 -76.69 9.08
CA CYS A 742 66.03 -76.94 8.34
C CYS A 742 67.15 -75.94 8.64
N LYS A 743 66.85 -74.82 9.34
CA LYS A 743 67.85 -73.86 9.82
C LYS A 743 68.34 -74.12 11.25
N GLY A 744 67.73 -75.06 11.98
CA GLY A 744 68.07 -75.31 13.38
C GLY A 744 67.73 -74.15 14.34
N HIS A 745 66.76 -73.29 13.99
CA HIS A 745 66.36 -72.19 14.87
C HIS A 745 65.61 -72.70 16.10
N ARG A 746 65.85 -72.11 17.29
CA ARG A 746 65.00 -72.33 18.48
C ARG A 746 63.57 -71.86 18.17
N ARG A 747 62.58 -72.73 18.38
CA ARG A 747 61.16 -72.47 18.09
C ARG A 747 60.28 -72.95 19.22
N LYS A 748 59.11 -72.33 19.38
CA LYS A 748 58.03 -72.89 20.21
C LYS A 748 57.44 -74.10 19.48
N GLN A 749 57.09 -75.15 20.23
CA GLN A 749 56.43 -76.32 19.67
C GLN A 749 54.98 -75.92 19.34
N GLU A 750 54.72 -75.68 18.07
CA GLU A 750 53.38 -75.38 17.57
C GLU A 750 52.72 -76.69 17.10
N HIS A 751 51.51 -76.95 17.58
CA HIS A 751 50.73 -78.12 17.18
C HIS A 751 50.10 -77.86 15.82
N PHE A 752 50.35 -78.76 14.88
CA PHE A 752 49.72 -78.81 13.56
C PHE A 752 49.14 -80.21 13.36
N VAL A 753 48.13 -80.33 12.50
CA VAL A 753 47.55 -81.65 12.21
C VAL A 753 48.56 -82.44 11.39
N GLN A 754 49.09 -83.52 11.98
CA GLN A 754 49.92 -84.51 11.28
C GLN A 754 48.99 -85.54 10.66
N PHE A 755 49.01 -85.66 9.34
CA PHE A 755 48.32 -86.73 8.64
C PHE A 755 49.37 -87.75 8.19
N GLU A 756 49.32 -88.96 8.74
CA GLU A 756 49.94 -90.11 8.08
C GLU A 756 49.06 -90.45 6.88
N LYS A 757 49.65 -90.45 5.67
CA LYS A 757 48.98 -91.03 4.50
C LYS A 757 48.80 -92.52 4.78
N ILE A 758 47.55 -92.95 4.96
CA ILE A 758 47.17 -94.35 4.71
C ILE A 758 47.20 -94.58 3.21
#